data_AF-A0A8T9B9Y5-F1
#
_entry.id   AF-A0A8T9B9Y5-F1
#
_cell.length_a   1.000
_cell.length_b   1.000
_cell.length_c   1.000
_cell.angle_alpha   90.00
_cell.angle_beta   90.00
_cell.angle_gamma   90.00
#
_symmetry.space_group_name_H-M   'P 1'
#
loop_
_entity.id
_entity.type
_entity.pdbx_description
1 polymer ?
#
loop_
_entity_poly.entity_id
_entity_poly.type
_entity_poly.pdbx_seq_one_letter_code
_entity_poly.pdbx_strand_id
1 'polypeptide(L)'
;MSQNEVIPKGSSLDTLLFNLESLKGISELSEVVTSYLEGDYKPILRNPTSQSLFSKLSETISRPRAQQDAALQSLNSSTQTSAILIFVSGLAAFNTFLQANVTGPPLDLSGVFSTSTALREQCLKSLEVDGNVIKRDLEGLENEIFAKDGGFGTGARVQFLLEKAQIHIMQGQDFKAKEDVRMAREASGFNYALSGALGKRTKFQQNDLSQLLVFAKSRESNESSTESLSGALKDSTLSAEDRKGPEALDLNDDTLLETIKYTSDKVENSALPPELADLQPDQQPQLNPLDQITLLTEATIKDTYSPLDKLNSEEILPYAVRVLTDKPTNWQIYTQALLVRSRIESHRSRTQERSVLQLQVIVDQIIADTQESPSSDENGIPEIRVTQFLPRAKASESAPVPERLRYIYQLSSPTRWEIETELAFAWSSAGSLVSALEIFKRLKMWAEVALCYHSVGQEDKARQVVRRQLYHSSKGPEMDVYDIDADAIATESWTGEIRTPPPAHAPRLWCILGDLEADPSCWERAWEISNHRFARAQRTLGEFYSKNGELEKAREAYMLATIVNRQNNETWSRLGDIDLATGNWDGAIVAFQQSIMIDDTDAKTYSNLGSALLSKYSELLSLQKLSSSTVETSTQEEEEEVKEILDRQETPKDILRQALAAFKRGASIAHDNWKIWDNVITIAGRMTPPSFPSLLLGLRNVIRIRAPSAGESAIDIDVLRALVGEVISREREKVKSEGEGEADTDSGTGNNAGIYEPPRGSLARAVTQMMETDIVPLITARAELWTLQEKLALYRRDYAGALACAERAWRLGTKGEEWLRGVEGWRAVVAVTDNLVSAYENYGTMEKNGVDGGGDGEVVLVEKSWRMKARSAVRGVMGRARDSWEGTEEWGMLEGLLDGLKS
;
A
#
# COMPACT_ATOMS: atom_id res chain seq x y z
N MET A 1 51.02 -28.60 43.66
CA MET A 1 51.04 -27.50 42.68
C MET A 1 50.17 -26.39 43.24
N SER A 2 50.72 -25.21 43.44
CA SER A 2 50.08 -24.08 44.12
C SER A 2 48.84 -23.59 43.38
N GLN A 3 47.76 -23.32 44.11
CA GLN A 3 46.45 -22.81 43.66
C GLN A 3 46.48 -21.40 43.00
N ASN A 4 47.65 -20.90 42.59
CA ASN A 4 47.86 -19.49 42.22
C ASN A 4 48.17 -19.23 40.73
N GLU A 5 48.12 -20.23 39.84
CA GLU A 5 48.31 -20.00 38.39
C GLU A 5 47.28 -20.81 37.58
N VAL A 6 46.03 -20.35 37.54
CA VAL A 6 44.97 -20.93 36.66
C VAL A 6 44.66 -20.03 35.46
N ILE A 7 45.01 -18.75 35.53
CA ILE A 7 44.83 -17.81 34.41
C ILE A 7 46.23 -17.50 33.85
N PRO A 8 46.54 -17.83 32.58
CA PRO A 8 47.84 -17.52 31.98
C PRO A 8 48.14 -16.03 32.12
N LYS A 9 49.33 -15.66 32.63
CA LYS A 9 49.79 -14.27 32.62
C LYS A 9 49.73 -13.74 31.18
N GLY A 10 48.78 -12.86 30.88
CA GLY A 10 48.57 -12.27 29.55
C GLY A 10 47.28 -12.65 28.83
N SER A 11 46.37 -13.43 29.42
CA SER A 11 45.02 -13.60 28.84
C SER A 11 44.22 -12.30 28.95
N SER A 12 43.73 -11.79 27.81
CA SER A 12 42.85 -10.63 27.73
C SER A 12 41.51 -10.89 28.44
N LEU A 13 40.81 -9.82 28.83
CA LEU A 13 39.42 -9.93 29.33
C LEU A 13 38.50 -10.64 28.32
N ASP A 14 38.81 -10.56 27.02
CA ASP A 14 38.07 -11.23 25.97
C ASP A 14 38.24 -12.75 26.02
N THR A 15 39.44 -13.26 26.33
CA THR A 15 39.66 -14.71 26.50
C THR A 15 38.94 -15.27 27.73
N LEU A 16 38.67 -14.44 28.74
CA LEU A 16 37.85 -14.80 29.91
C LEU A 16 36.34 -14.82 29.58
N LEU A 17 35.85 -13.91 28.73
CA LEU A 17 34.45 -13.87 28.29
C LEU A 17 34.04 -15.16 27.57
N PHE A 18 34.96 -15.74 26.77
CA PHE A 18 34.73 -16.99 26.04
C PHE A 18 34.98 -18.28 26.85
N ASN A 19 35.49 -18.18 28.08
CA ASN A 19 35.78 -19.33 28.93
C ASN A 19 35.49 -19.08 30.42
N LEU A 20 34.32 -18.49 30.71
CA LEU A 20 33.89 -18.23 32.09
C LEU A 20 33.77 -19.53 32.91
N GLU A 21 33.52 -20.67 32.27
CA GLU A 21 33.40 -21.95 32.98
C GLU A 21 34.71 -22.40 33.64
N SER A 22 35.87 -22.09 33.02
CA SER A 22 37.18 -22.36 33.63
C SER A 22 37.38 -21.68 35.00
N LEU A 23 36.58 -20.65 35.31
CA LEU A 23 36.62 -19.90 36.57
C LEU A 23 35.86 -20.60 37.71
N LYS A 24 35.07 -21.65 37.43
CA LYS A 24 34.42 -22.48 38.47
C LYS A 24 35.43 -23.11 39.44
N GLY A 25 36.67 -23.34 38.99
CA GLY A 25 37.74 -23.92 39.81
C GLY A 25 38.22 -23.03 40.97
N ILE A 26 37.83 -21.76 41.00
CA ILE A 26 38.17 -20.80 42.06
C ILE A 26 37.02 -20.75 43.07
N SER A 27 37.26 -21.18 44.31
CA SER A 27 36.22 -21.31 45.35
C SER A 27 35.44 -20.02 45.63
N GLU A 28 36.10 -18.85 45.50
CA GLU A 28 35.51 -17.53 45.72
C GLU A 28 34.62 -17.05 44.56
N LEU A 29 34.77 -17.63 43.35
CA LEU A 29 34.04 -17.25 42.14
C LEU A 29 33.03 -18.30 41.68
N SER A 30 33.14 -19.54 42.17
CA SER A 30 32.32 -20.67 41.74
C SER A 30 30.81 -20.40 41.81
N GLU A 31 30.33 -19.82 42.91
CA GLU A 31 28.90 -19.52 43.11
C GLU A 31 28.41 -18.47 42.10
N VAL A 32 29.13 -17.35 41.98
CA VAL A 32 28.79 -16.24 41.06
C VAL A 32 28.84 -16.68 39.60
N VAL A 33 29.83 -17.48 39.20
CA VAL A 33 29.97 -18.00 37.84
C VAL A 33 28.87 -19.01 37.53
N THR A 34 28.49 -19.85 38.50
CA THR A 34 27.39 -20.82 38.33
C THR A 34 26.06 -20.09 38.14
N SER A 35 25.75 -19.12 39.02
CA SER A 35 24.54 -18.29 38.87
C SER A 35 24.52 -17.54 37.53
N TYR A 36 25.67 -17.06 37.04
CA TYR A 36 25.74 -16.38 35.73
C TYR A 36 25.43 -17.34 34.57
N LEU A 37 26.00 -18.55 34.59
CA LEU A 37 25.81 -19.55 33.54
C LEU A 37 24.39 -20.12 33.54
N GLU A 38 23.74 -20.20 34.69
CA GLU A 38 22.34 -20.60 34.84
C GLU A 38 21.35 -19.48 34.46
N GLY A 39 21.84 -18.24 34.32
CA GLY A 39 21.01 -17.06 34.03
C GLY A 39 20.31 -16.47 35.26
N ASP A 40 20.69 -16.86 36.47
CA ASP A 40 20.22 -16.25 37.71
C ASP A 40 21.10 -15.05 38.10
N TYR A 41 20.78 -13.89 37.53
CA TYR A 41 21.57 -12.69 37.74
C TYR A 41 21.29 -11.97 39.06
N LYS A 42 20.15 -12.25 39.72
CA LYS A 42 19.71 -11.50 40.90
C LYS A 42 20.65 -11.65 42.11
N PRO A 43 21.16 -12.86 42.46
CA PRO A 43 22.17 -13.04 43.50
C PRO A 43 23.47 -12.28 43.20
N ILE A 44 23.89 -12.26 41.93
CA ILE A 44 25.10 -11.56 41.50
C ILE A 44 24.95 -10.07 41.74
N LEU A 45 23.84 -9.47 41.34
CA LEU A 45 23.60 -8.04 41.51
C LEU A 45 23.42 -7.62 42.97
N ARG A 46 23.01 -8.53 43.86
CA ARG A 46 22.90 -8.29 45.31
C ARG A 46 24.20 -8.53 46.06
N ASN A 47 25.25 -9.03 45.40
CA ASN A 47 26.53 -9.26 46.02
C ASN A 47 27.09 -7.93 46.60
N PRO A 48 27.66 -7.92 47.82
CA PRO A 48 28.24 -6.74 48.45
C PRO A 48 29.18 -5.94 47.54
N THR A 49 30.00 -6.60 46.72
CA THR A 49 30.91 -5.93 45.80
C THR A 49 30.17 -5.21 44.67
N SER A 50 29.12 -5.82 44.12
CA SER A 50 28.27 -5.23 43.09
C SER A 50 27.49 -4.04 43.63
N GLN A 51 26.98 -4.13 44.86
CA GLN A 51 26.31 -3.02 45.55
C GLN A 51 27.25 -1.84 45.83
N SER A 52 28.50 -2.12 46.23
CA SER A 52 29.54 -1.09 46.39
C SER A 52 29.87 -0.40 45.05
N LEU A 53 29.97 -1.18 43.97
CA LEU A 53 30.18 -0.68 42.62
C LEU A 53 29.04 0.24 42.17
N PHE A 54 27.78 -0.18 42.35
CA PHE A 54 26.61 0.63 41.99
C PHE A 54 26.51 1.93 42.79
N SER A 55 26.79 1.88 44.10
CA SER A 55 26.86 3.07 44.94
C SER A 55 27.89 4.07 44.39
N LYS A 56 29.10 3.59 44.03
CA LYS A 56 30.14 4.46 43.48
C LYS A 56 29.81 5.03 42.12
N LEU A 57 29.23 4.23 41.23
CA LEU A 57 28.75 4.70 39.93
C LEU A 57 27.68 5.79 40.12
N SER A 58 26.73 5.59 41.03
CA SER A 58 25.70 6.59 41.33
C SER A 58 26.26 7.90 41.89
N GLU A 59 27.30 7.85 42.73
CA GLU A 59 27.96 9.06 43.28
C GLU A 59 28.75 9.84 42.22
N THR A 60 29.25 9.16 41.19
CA THR A 60 30.20 9.72 40.23
C THR A 60 29.58 10.05 38.87
N ILE A 61 28.34 9.64 38.61
CA ILE A 61 27.66 9.77 37.31
C ILE A 61 27.60 11.20 36.77
N SER A 62 27.57 12.20 37.65
CA SER A 62 27.54 13.62 37.29
C SER A 62 28.94 14.22 37.05
N ARG A 63 30.01 13.45 37.24
CA ARG A 63 31.41 13.89 37.07
C ARG A 63 31.91 13.55 35.66
N PRO A 64 32.96 14.23 35.16
CA PRO A 64 33.62 13.87 33.90
C PRO A 64 34.12 12.42 33.89
N ARG A 65 34.10 11.77 32.71
CA ARG A 65 34.45 10.34 32.55
C ARG A 65 35.79 9.95 33.16
N ALA A 66 36.83 10.78 33.01
CA ALA A 66 38.15 10.55 33.63
C ALA A 66 38.10 10.46 35.17
N GLN A 67 37.20 11.20 35.82
CA GLN A 67 37.02 11.15 37.27
C GLN A 67 36.16 9.95 37.71
N GLN A 68 35.25 9.51 36.84
CA GLN A 68 34.51 8.25 37.04
C GLN A 68 35.49 7.06 36.95
N ASP A 69 36.33 7.03 35.91
CA ASP A 69 37.34 5.99 35.70
C ASP A 69 38.34 5.93 36.87
N ALA A 70 38.81 7.07 37.37
CA ALA A 70 39.69 7.12 38.55
C ALA A 70 38.99 6.62 39.83
N ALA A 71 37.71 6.90 40.00
CA ALA A 71 36.92 6.40 41.14
C ALA A 71 36.69 4.89 41.06
N LEU A 72 36.48 4.34 39.85
CA LEU A 72 36.35 2.90 39.62
C LEU A 72 37.69 2.18 39.82
N GLN A 73 38.80 2.78 39.40
CA GLN A 73 40.14 2.24 39.65
C GLN A 73 40.46 2.16 41.16
N SER A 74 39.88 3.05 41.98
CA SER A 74 40.06 3.00 43.45
C SER A 74 39.31 1.85 44.15
N LEU A 75 38.30 1.27 43.49
CA LEU A 75 37.57 0.07 43.95
C LEU A 75 38.29 -1.23 43.61
N ASN A 76 39.18 -1.23 42.61
CA ASN A 76 40.00 -2.38 42.26
C ASN A 76 41.10 -2.61 43.33
N SER A 77 40.75 -3.21 44.47
CA SER A 77 41.73 -3.61 45.48
C SER A 77 42.52 -4.84 45.02
N SER A 78 43.80 -4.65 44.69
CA SER A 78 44.98 -5.57 44.64
C SER A 78 44.88 -7.07 44.29
N THR A 79 43.71 -7.67 44.06
CA THR A 79 43.53 -9.11 43.77
C THR A 79 42.81 -9.30 42.43
N GLN A 80 43.27 -10.29 41.66
CA GLN A 80 42.71 -10.65 40.35
C GLN A 80 41.24 -11.09 40.45
N THR A 81 40.84 -11.68 41.59
CA THR A 81 39.46 -12.11 41.88
C THR A 81 38.47 -10.95 41.91
N SER A 82 38.82 -9.82 42.54
CA SER A 82 37.93 -8.65 42.63
C SER A 82 37.65 -8.02 41.25
N ALA A 83 38.66 -7.98 40.37
CA ALA A 83 38.49 -7.47 39.01
C ALA A 83 37.55 -8.36 38.17
N ILE A 84 37.68 -9.68 38.30
CA ILE A 84 36.80 -10.64 37.63
C ILE A 84 35.36 -10.50 38.16
N LEU A 85 35.17 -10.31 39.46
CA LEU A 85 33.83 -10.16 40.04
C LEU A 85 33.15 -8.86 39.61
N ILE A 86 33.89 -7.75 39.46
CA ILE A 86 33.39 -6.51 38.86
C ILE A 86 32.97 -6.74 37.41
N PHE A 87 33.79 -7.45 36.64
CA PHE A 87 33.48 -7.79 35.24
C PHE A 87 32.21 -8.63 35.12
N VAL A 88 32.09 -9.72 35.88
CA VAL A 88 30.88 -10.56 35.90
C VAL A 88 29.66 -9.79 36.40
N SER A 89 29.82 -8.88 37.37
CA SER A 89 28.73 -8.00 37.82
C SER A 89 28.23 -7.08 36.71
N GLY A 90 29.14 -6.52 35.90
CA GLY A 90 28.80 -5.70 34.74
C GLY A 90 28.05 -6.50 33.67
N LEU A 91 28.54 -7.69 33.34
CA LEU A 91 27.87 -8.61 32.39
C LEU A 91 26.50 -9.04 32.90
N ALA A 92 26.39 -9.39 34.19
CA ALA A 92 25.11 -9.76 34.81
C ALA A 92 24.12 -8.59 34.78
N ALA A 93 24.57 -7.36 35.04
CA ALA A 93 23.71 -6.17 34.96
C ALA A 93 23.22 -5.92 33.53
N PHE A 94 24.10 -6.09 32.54
CA PHE A 94 23.75 -5.95 31.13
C PHE A 94 22.79 -7.04 30.65
N ASN A 95 23.07 -8.31 30.96
CA ASN A 95 22.17 -9.42 30.62
C ASN A 95 20.82 -9.32 31.34
N THR A 96 20.80 -8.81 32.58
CA THR A 96 19.56 -8.51 33.31
C THR A 96 18.74 -7.44 32.59
N PHE A 97 19.40 -6.40 32.07
CA PHE A 97 18.73 -5.39 31.26
C PHE A 97 18.12 -6.00 30.00
N LEU A 98 18.88 -6.80 29.25
CA LEU A 98 18.40 -7.47 28.03
C LEU A 98 17.26 -8.46 28.34
N GLN A 99 17.37 -9.22 29.42
CA GLN A 99 16.34 -10.13 29.88
C GLN A 99 15.06 -9.38 30.24
N ALA A 100 15.14 -8.30 31.02
CA ALA A 100 13.96 -7.57 31.46
C ALA A 100 13.26 -6.80 30.32
N ASN A 101 14.01 -6.36 29.30
CA ASN A 101 13.51 -5.47 28.26
C ASN A 101 13.30 -6.14 26.90
N VAL A 102 13.91 -7.29 26.61
CA VAL A 102 13.91 -7.90 25.27
C VAL A 102 13.41 -9.34 25.31
N THR A 103 14.12 -10.22 26.03
CA THR A 103 13.90 -11.66 25.91
C THR A 103 12.92 -12.24 26.91
N GLY A 104 12.75 -11.61 28.07
CA GLY A 104 11.99 -12.14 29.19
C GLY A 104 12.61 -13.42 29.80
N PRO A 105 12.10 -13.87 30.94
CA PRO A 105 11.10 -13.20 31.77
C PRO A 105 11.66 -11.97 32.52
N PRO A 106 10.84 -10.97 32.87
CA PRO A 106 11.30 -9.81 33.62
C PRO A 106 11.66 -10.18 35.06
N LEU A 107 12.78 -9.63 35.53
CA LEU A 107 13.25 -9.84 36.90
C LEU A 107 12.71 -8.75 37.82
N ASP A 108 12.23 -9.14 39.00
CA ASP A 108 12.00 -8.18 40.08
C ASP A 108 13.33 -7.71 40.67
N LEU A 109 13.67 -6.45 40.36
CA LEU A 109 14.89 -5.76 40.79
C LEU A 109 14.69 -4.95 42.08
N SER A 110 13.57 -5.16 42.80
CA SER A 110 13.36 -4.56 44.12
C SER A 110 14.56 -4.82 45.06
N GLY A 111 15.08 -3.74 45.63
CA GLY A 111 16.25 -3.78 46.52
C GLY A 111 17.61 -4.01 45.84
N VAL A 112 17.70 -3.99 44.51
CA VAL A 112 18.98 -4.06 43.77
C VAL A 112 19.49 -2.67 43.40
N PHE A 113 18.59 -1.80 42.90
CA PHE A 113 18.90 -0.43 42.49
C PHE A 113 18.04 0.57 43.27
N SER A 114 18.55 1.79 43.50
CA SER A 114 17.77 2.85 44.11
C SER A 114 16.74 3.43 43.14
N THR A 115 15.53 3.74 43.61
CA THR A 115 14.39 4.18 42.78
C THR A 115 14.30 5.70 42.60
N SER A 116 15.41 6.42 42.76
CA SER A 116 15.43 7.89 42.65
C SER A 116 15.19 8.35 41.19
N THR A 117 14.16 9.17 40.99
CA THR A 117 13.84 9.79 39.68
C THR A 117 14.98 10.66 39.16
N ALA A 118 15.65 11.40 40.05
CA ALA A 118 16.80 12.24 39.68
C ALA A 118 17.99 11.40 39.20
N LEU A 119 18.26 10.26 39.84
CA LEU A 119 19.33 9.35 39.42
C LEU A 119 19.01 8.74 38.05
N ARG A 120 17.75 8.38 37.80
CA ARG A 120 17.29 7.86 36.50
C ARG A 120 17.57 8.86 35.37
N GLU A 121 17.22 10.13 35.55
CA GLU A 121 17.46 11.17 34.54
C GLU A 121 18.96 11.36 34.26
N GLN A 122 19.80 11.31 35.30
CA GLN A 122 21.25 11.38 35.15
C GLN A 122 21.80 10.18 34.38
N CYS A 123 21.31 8.97 34.66
CA CYS A 123 21.68 7.76 33.92
C CYS A 123 21.32 7.88 32.44
N LEU A 124 20.11 8.35 32.13
CA LEU A 124 19.67 8.53 30.74
C LEU A 124 20.56 9.51 29.96
N LYS A 125 20.96 10.63 30.57
CA LYS A 125 21.90 11.58 29.96
C LYS A 125 23.28 10.98 29.71
N SER A 126 23.73 10.07 30.58
CA SER A 126 25.04 9.40 30.43
C SER A 126 25.07 8.34 29.32
N LEU A 127 23.91 7.92 28.81
CA LEU A 127 23.78 6.94 27.73
C LEU A 127 23.83 7.57 26.32
N GLU A 128 24.02 8.89 26.20
CA GLU A 128 24.25 9.53 24.91
C GLU A 128 25.61 9.08 24.34
N VAL A 129 25.57 8.15 23.36
CA VAL A 129 26.75 7.64 22.68
C VAL A 129 26.96 8.38 21.36
N ASP A 130 28.15 8.92 21.13
CA ASP A 130 28.56 9.49 19.85
C ASP A 130 28.74 8.37 18.81
N GLY A 131 27.98 8.42 17.71
CA GLY A 131 28.05 7.44 16.62
C GLY A 131 29.44 7.30 15.99
N ASN A 132 30.30 8.31 16.08
CA ASN A 132 31.68 8.23 15.61
C ASN A 132 32.54 7.26 16.43
N VAL A 133 32.24 7.12 17.73
CA VAL A 133 32.95 6.20 18.63
C VAL A 133 32.63 4.76 18.25
N ILE A 134 31.34 4.46 18.02
CA ILE A 134 30.89 3.12 17.61
C ILE A 134 31.59 2.70 16.31
N LYS A 135 31.67 3.59 15.32
CA LYS A 135 32.32 3.29 14.04
C LYS A 135 33.82 2.98 14.21
N ARG A 136 34.54 3.80 14.98
CA ARG A 136 35.96 3.60 15.24
C ARG A 136 36.22 2.27 15.96
N ASP A 137 35.42 1.96 16.98
CA ASP A 137 35.58 0.75 17.77
C ASP A 137 35.23 -0.50 16.94
N LEU A 138 34.24 -0.41 16.06
CA LEU A 138 33.87 -1.44 15.08
C LEU A 138 35.02 -1.72 14.08
N GLU A 139 35.64 -0.67 13.53
CA GLU A 139 36.81 -0.80 12.65
C GLU A 139 38.01 -1.42 13.40
N GLY A 140 38.21 -1.06 14.67
CA GLY A 140 39.23 -1.66 15.53
C GLY A 140 39.02 -3.16 15.72
N LEU A 141 37.79 -3.57 16.05
CA LEU A 141 37.42 -4.96 16.27
C LEU A 141 37.49 -5.80 14.98
N GLU A 142 37.11 -5.22 13.84
CA GLU A 142 37.23 -5.87 12.53
C GLU A 142 38.69 -6.22 12.22
N ASN A 143 39.62 -5.28 12.44
CA ASN A 143 41.05 -5.52 12.23
C ASN A 143 41.60 -6.63 13.13
N GLU A 144 41.08 -6.77 14.35
CA GLU A 144 41.49 -7.82 15.30
C GLU A 144 40.95 -9.20 14.90
N ILE A 145 39.65 -9.29 14.58
CA ILE A 145 38.98 -10.56 14.25
C ILE A 145 39.50 -11.17 12.94
N PHE A 146 39.84 -10.32 11.96
CA PHE A 146 40.37 -10.74 10.66
C PHE A 146 41.91 -10.73 10.59
N ALA A 147 42.61 -10.43 11.68
CA ALA A 147 44.05 -10.55 11.74
C ALA A 147 44.51 -11.99 11.46
N LYS A 148 45.59 -12.15 10.70
CA LYS A 148 46.16 -13.48 10.34
C LYS A 148 46.61 -14.29 11.55
N ASP A 149 46.99 -13.60 12.63
CA ASP A 149 47.42 -14.19 13.91
C ASP A 149 46.29 -14.23 14.97
N GLY A 150 45.06 -13.82 14.59
CA GLY A 150 43.91 -13.80 15.48
C GLY A 150 43.35 -15.20 15.70
N GLY A 151 43.31 -15.66 16.95
CA GLY A 151 42.80 -16.98 17.34
C GLY A 151 41.28 -17.20 17.17
N PHE A 152 40.59 -16.34 16.41
CA PHE A 152 39.12 -16.37 16.25
C PHE A 152 38.69 -17.40 15.19
N GLY A 153 37.78 -18.29 15.58
CA GLY A 153 37.20 -19.30 14.70
C GLY A 153 36.17 -18.72 13.71
N THR A 154 35.79 -19.53 12.72
CA THR A 154 34.81 -19.15 11.68
C THR A 154 33.49 -18.65 12.25
N GLY A 155 32.96 -19.29 13.31
CA GLY A 155 31.70 -18.88 13.94
C GLY A 155 31.73 -17.46 14.53
N ALA A 156 32.84 -17.07 15.18
CA ALA A 156 33.00 -15.72 15.75
C ALA A 156 33.08 -14.65 14.65
N ARG A 157 33.74 -14.96 13.52
CA ARG A 157 33.77 -14.08 12.35
C ARG A 157 32.38 -13.85 11.76
N VAL A 158 31.60 -14.92 11.61
CA VAL A 158 30.21 -14.84 11.10
C VAL A 158 29.33 -14.06 12.07
N GLN A 159 29.44 -14.30 13.38
CA GLN A 159 28.72 -13.55 14.41
C GLN A 159 29.00 -12.04 14.34
N PHE A 160 30.27 -11.65 14.25
CA PHE A 160 30.68 -10.26 14.12
C PHE A 160 30.11 -9.61 12.84
N LEU A 161 30.20 -10.30 11.70
CA LEU A 161 29.68 -9.79 10.43
C LEU A 161 28.15 -9.60 10.48
N LEU A 162 27.42 -10.52 11.13
CA LEU A 162 25.98 -10.39 11.31
C LEU A 162 25.61 -9.23 12.25
N GLU A 163 26.33 -9.04 13.37
CA GLU A 163 26.15 -7.87 14.24
C GLU A 163 26.43 -6.56 13.49
N LYS A 164 27.53 -6.53 12.73
CA LYS A 164 27.91 -5.40 11.88
C LYS A 164 26.82 -5.09 10.84
N ALA A 165 26.23 -6.11 10.21
CA ALA A 165 25.12 -5.95 9.30
C ALA A 165 23.90 -5.33 10.00
N GLN A 166 23.53 -5.78 11.21
CA GLN A 166 22.42 -5.19 11.98
C GLN A 166 22.67 -3.71 12.30
N ILE A 167 23.89 -3.33 12.67
CA ILE A 167 24.25 -1.92 12.92
C ILE A 167 24.08 -1.09 11.64
N HIS A 168 24.54 -1.59 10.49
CA HIS A 168 24.33 -0.90 9.22
C HIS A 168 22.85 -0.81 8.83
N ILE A 169 22.04 -1.83 9.15
CA ILE A 169 20.58 -1.80 8.96
C ILE A 169 19.97 -0.64 9.76
N MET A 170 20.30 -0.56 11.06
CA MET A 170 19.82 0.50 11.95
C MET A 170 20.27 1.91 11.52
N GLN A 171 21.43 2.03 10.87
CA GLN A 171 21.94 3.29 10.32
C GLN A 171 21.35 3.66 8.94
N GLY A 172 20.52 2.80 8.36
CA GLY A 172 19.96 3.03 7.02
C GLY A 172 20.96 2.81 5.86
N GLN A 173 22.02 2.03 6.07
CA GLN A 173 23.10 1.79 5.09
C GLN A 173 22.94 0.43 4.38
N ASP A 174 22.01 0.34 3.43
CA ASP A 174 21.61 -0.92 2.79
C ASP A 174 22.75 -1.63 2.04
N PHE A 175 23.57 -0.89 1.29
CA PHE A 175 24.67 -1.45 0.51
C PHE A 175 25.70 -2.15 1.39
N LYS A 176 26.06 -1.54 2.53
CA LYS A 176 27.04 -2.11 3.46
C LYS A 176 26.47 -3.31 4.21
N ALA A 177 25.19 -3.24 4.63
CA ALA A 177 24.53 -4.36 5.29
C ALA A 177 24.53 -5.61 4.39
N LYS A 178 24.18 -5.46 3.10
CA LYS A 178 24.22 -6.56 2.12
C LYS A 178 25.64 -7.12 1.93
N GLU A 179 26.64 -6.25 1.91
CA GLU A 179 28.03 -6.66 1.79
C GLU A 179 28.52 -7.46 3.00
N ASP A 180 28.17 -7.05 4.22
CA ASP A 180 28.51 -7.79 5.44
C ASP A 180 27.83 -9.16 5.49
N VAL A 181 26.58 -9.26 5.05
CA VAL A 181 25.87 -10.54 4.92
C VAL A 181 26.51 -11.43 3.86
N ARG A 182 26.96 -10.86 2.73
CA ARG A 182 27.73 -11.59 1.71
C ARG A 182 29.04 -12.13 2.27
N MET A 183 29.78 -11.33 3.03
CA MET A 183 31.00 -11.78 3.71
C MET A 183 30.71 -12.87 4.75
N ALA A 184 29.59 -12.77 5.49
CA ALA A 184 29.18 -13.78 6.47
C ALA A 184 28.87 -15.12 5.79
N ARG A 185 28.21 -15.07 4.63
CA ARG A 185 27.92 -16.22 3.77
C ARG A 185 29.21 -16.87 3.26
N GLU A 186 30.15 -16.09 2.74
CA GLU A 186 31.43 -16.59 2.26
C GLU A 186 32.26 -17.23 3.39
N ALA A 187 32.26 -16.62 4.58
CA ALA A 187 32.97 -17.13 5.74
C ALA A 187 32.38 -18.44 6.29
N SER A 188 31.05 -18.55 6.36
CA SER A 188 30.34 -19.78 6.79
C SER A 188 30.38 -20.90 5.74
N GLY A 189 30.55 -20.54 4.46
CA GLY A 189 30.33 -21.46 3.35
C GLY A 189 28.85 -21.82 3.18
N PHE A 190 27.95 -20.94 3.60
CA PHE A 190 26.51 -21.14 3.51
C PHE A 190 26.01 -20.86 2.08
N ASN A 191 25.20 -21.76 1.53
CA ASN A 191 24.63 -21.57 0.20
C ASN A 191 23.11 -21.57 0.25
N TYR A 192 22.52 -20.50 -0.26
CA TYR A 192 21.07 -20.36 -0.41
C TYR A 192 20.71 -19.66 -1.73
N ALA A 193 19.50 -19.93 -2.22
CA ALA A 193 18.91 -19.30 -3.38
C ALA A 193 17.38 -19.25 -3.26
N LEU A 194 16.79 -18.12 -3.62
CA LEU A 194 15.34 -17.97 -3.77
C LEU A 194 14.94 -18.47 -5.17
N SER A 195 14.01 -19.42 -5.23
CA SER A 195 13.53 -20.01 -6.49
C SER A 195 12.03 -20.30 -6.43
N GLY A 196 11.45 -20.77 -7.53
CA GLY A 196 10.04 -21.17 -7.64
C GLY A 196 9.88 -22.69 -7.73
N ALA A 197 8.90 -23.25 -7.02
CA ALA A 197 8.49 -24.65 -7.15
C ALA A 197 6.97 -24.74 -7.38
N LEU A 198 6.54 -25.71 -8.19
CA LEU A 198 5.11 -25.90 -8.46
C LEU A 198 4.40 -26.44 -7.22
N GLY A 199 3.36 -25.74 -6.78
CA GLY A 199 2.57 -26.15 -5.62
C GLY A 199 1.19 -25.52 -5.54
N LYS A 200 0.43 -25.96 -4.53
CA LYS A 200 -0.92 -25.49 -4.23
C LYS A 200 -0.94 -24.73 -2.91
N ARG A 201 -1.71 -23.63 -2.89
CA ARG A 201 -1.96 -22.82 -1.69
C ARG A 201 -3.37 -22.94 -1.16
N THR A 202 -4.31 -23.41 -1.98
CA THR A 202 -5.71 -23.57 -1.58
C THR A 202 -6.18 -25.01 -1.75
N LYS A 203 -7.11 -25.43 -0.91
CA LYS A 203 -7.69 -26.78 -0.91
C LYS A 203 -8.44 -27.11 -2.20
N PHE A 204 -8.99 -26.09 -2.88
CA PHE A 204 -9.80 -26.24 -4.09
C PHE A 204 -9.03 -25.96 -5.41
N GLN A 205 -7.73 -25.69 -5.33
CA GLN A 205 -6.90 -25.39 -6.50
C GLN A 205 -6.73 -26.62 -7.41
N GLN A 206 -7.12 -26.49 -8.68
CA GLN A 206 -6.98 -27.56 -9.67
C GLN A 206 -5.56 -27.61 -10.25
N ASN A 207 -5.04 -26.47 -10.72
CA ASN A 207 -3.74 -26.36 -11.39
C ASN A 207 -2.64 -25.93 -10.42
N ASP A 208 -1.45 -26.53 -10.53
CA ASP A 208 -0.29 -26.11 -9.75
C ASP A 208 0.27 -24.79 -10.27
N LEU A 209 0.62 -23.89 -9.35
CA LEU A 209 1.20 -22.59 -9.67
C LEU A 209 2.59 -22.51 -9.05
N SER A 210 3.50 -21.77 -9.68
CA SER A 210 4.83 -21.53 -9.13
C SER A 210 4.73 -20.76 -7.81
N GLN A 211 5.33 -21.29 -6.76
CA GLN A 211 5.40 -20.71 -5.42
C GLN A 211 6.86 -20.45 -5.06
N LEU A 212 7.14 -19.30 -4.44
CA LEU A 212 8.49 -18.96 -3.99
C LEU A 212 8.91 -19.84 -2.82
N LEU A 213 10.16 -20.31 -2.86
CA LEU A 213 10.79 -21.14 -1.84
C LEU A 213 12.29 -20.81 -1.77
N VAL A 214 12.84 -20.77 -0.56
CA VAL A 214 14.29 -20.68 -0.35
C VAL A 214 14.87 -22.08 -0.28
N PHE A 215 15.79 -22.38 -1.18
CA PHE A 215 16.66 -23.55 -1.10
C PHE A 215 17.92 -23.16 -0.33
N ALA A 216 18.26 -23.90 0.72
CA ALA A 216 19.39 -23.59 1.57
C ALA A 216 20.08 -24.85 2.10
N LYS A 217 21.42 -24.84 2.07
CA LYS A 217 22.28 -25.90 2.63
C LYS A 217 23.46 -25.28 3.37
N SER A 218 23.61 -25.64 4.65
CA SER A 218 24.79 -25.36 5.45
C SER A 218 25.97 -26.24 5.06
N ARG A 219 27.20 -25.76 5.24
CA ARG A 219 28.41 -26.56 5.03
C ARG A 219 28.46 -27.71 6.02
N GLU A 220 28.70 -28.93 5.53
CA GLU A 220 28.92 -30.12 6.37
C GLU A 220 30.21 -29.92 7.20
N SER A 221 30.09 -29.68 8.50
CA SER A 221 31.24 -29.71 9.41
C SER A 221 31.47 -31.16 9.86
N ASN A 222 32.68 -31.69 9.63
CA ASN A 222 33.19 -32.82 10.41
C ASN A 222 33.04 -32.45 11.89
N GLU A 223 32.36 -33.31 12.66
CA GLU A 223 31.86 -33.08 14.03
C GLU A 223 32.93 -32.81 15.12
N SER A 224 34.11 -32.25 14.81
CA SER A 224 35.20 -32.10 15.76
C SER A 224 35.66 -30.66 16.05
N SER A 225 35.05 -29.63 15.45
CA SER A 225 35.52 -28.23 15.61
C SER A 225 34.47 -27.24 16.14
N THR A 226 33.22 -27.66 16.32
CA THR A 226 32.21 -26.91 17.09
C THR A 226 32.21 -27.28 18.59
N GLU A 227 33.00 -28.28 18.99
CA GLU A 227 33.14 -28.70 20.40
C GLU A 227 33.88 -27.69 21.29
N SER A 228 34.67 -26.79 20.73
CA SER A 228 35.49 -25.85 21.52
C SER A 228 34.73 -24.65 22.10
N LEU A 229 33.52 -24.34 21.61
CA LEU A 229 32.61 -23.34 22.19
C LEU A 229 31.30 -23.92 22.71
N SER A 230 30.98 -25.18 22.37
CA SER A 230 29.84 -25.92 22.94
C SER A 230 30.23 -26.78 24.16
N GLY A 231 31.52 -26.95 24.43
CA GLY A 231 32.02 -27.68 25.59
C GLY A 231 31.74 -27.00 26.94
N ALA A 232 31.47 -25.68 26.95
CA ALA A 232 31.39 -24.92 28.19
C ALA A 232 30.01 -24.93 28.91
N LEU A 233 29.02 -25.64 28.37
CA LEU A 233 27.63 -25.67 28.89
C LEU A 233 26.92 -27.01 28.55
N LYS A 234 27.67 -28.10 28.36
CA LYS A 234 27.12 -29.45 28.04
C LYS A 234 26.42 -30.14 29.23
N ASP A 235 26.19 -29.45 30.34
CA ASP A 235 25.57 -29.98 31.56
C ASP A 235 24.16 -29.41 31.86
N SER A 236 23.47 -28.84 30.88
CA SER A 236 22.00 -28.82 30.95
C SER A 236 21.46 -30.08 30.28
N THR A 237 21.01 -31.00 31.11
CA THR A 237 20.41 -32.30 30.78
C THR A 237 19.08 -32.15 30.03
N LEU A 238 19.09 -31.59 28.82
CA LEU A 238 17.92 -31.55 27.94
C LEU A 238 18.24 -32.26 26.64
N SER A 239 17.48 -33.33 26.39
CA SER A 239 17.58 -34.13 25.18
C SER A 239 17.23 -33.28 23.94
N ALA A 240 17.64 -33.70 22.75
CA ALA A 240 17.26 -33.02 21.51
C ALA A 240 15.73 -33.00 21.25
N GLU A 241 14.94 -33.74 22.04
CA GLU A 241 13.48 -33.77 22.01
C GLU A 241 12.83 -32.65 22.87
N ASP A 242 13.61 -31.91 23.67
CA ASP A 242 13.11 -30.94 24.66
C ASP A 242 13.35 -29.45 24.32
N ARG A 243 13.85 -29.11 23.12
CA ARG A 243 14.08 -27.70 22.74
C ARG A 243 12.76 -26.99 22.43
N LYS A 244 12.30 -26.16 23.37
CA LYS A 244 10.99 -25.49 23.35
C LYS A 244 11.09 -24.09 22.76
N GLY A 245 10.45 -23.88 21.61
CA GLY A 245 10.18 -22.56 21.01
C GLY A 245 8.73 -22.13 21.24
N PRO A 246 8.36 -20.88 20.89
CA PRO A 246 6.96 -20.48 20.82
C PRO A 246 6.18 -21.39 19.88
N GLU A 247 4.94 -21.72 20.25
CA GLU A 247 4.08 -22.55 19.42
C GLU A 247 3.82 -21.85 18.08
N ALA A 248 4.11 -22.52 16.97
CA ALA A 248 3.73 -22.07 15.64
C ALA A 248 2.28 -22.45 15.41
N LEU A 249 1.38 -21.46 15.41
CA LEU A 249 -0.05 -21.70 15.26
C LEU A 249 -0.40 -22.13 13.83
N ASP A 250 -1.33 -23.07 13.73
CA ASP A 250 -1.97 -23.45 12.47
C ASP A 250 -2.92 -22.33 11.99
N LEU A 251 -3.04 -22.18 10.68
CA LEU A 251 -3.92 -21.24 9.98
C LEU A 251 -5.40 -21.57 10.19
N ASN A 252 -5.77 -22.85 10.17
CA ASN A 252 -7.15 -23.32 10.36
C ASN A 252 -8.20 -22.64 9.43
N ASP A 253 -7.81 -22.24 8.21
CA ASP A 253 -8.72 -21.62 7.22
C ASP A 253 -9.39 -22.69 6.32
N ASP A 254 -10.68 -22.52 6.03
CA ASP A 254 -11.47 -23.48 5.23
C ASP A 254 -11.03 -23.59 3.76
N THR A 255 -10.30 -22.59 3.26
CA THR A 255 -9.94 -22.45 1.84
C THR A 255 -8.44 -22.60 1.60
N LEU A 256 -7.59 -22.04 2.46
CA LEU A 256 -6.15 -22.08 2.37
C LEU A 256 -5.60 -23.37 2.98
N LEU A 257 -4.42 -23.78 2.51
CA LEU A 257 -3.64 -24.84 3.13
C LEU A 257 -2.76 -24.27 4.24
N GLU A 258 -2.48 -25.08 5.27
CA GLU A 258 -1.58 -24.74 6.37
C GLU A 258 -0.17 -24.41 5.88
N THR A 259 0.33 -25.28 5.01
CA THR A 259 1.60 -25.16 4.31
C THR A 259 1.37 -25.39 2.82
N ILE A 260 2.24 -24.80 1.99
CA ILE A 260 2.21 -25.03 0.55
C ILE A 260 2.50 -26.50 0.28
N LYS A 261 1.62 -27.16 -0.47
CA LYS A 261 1.84 -28.55 -0.90
C LYS A 261 2.50 -28.51 -2.27
N TYR A 262 3.75 -28.95 -2.36
CA TYR A 262 4.50 -29.01 -3.61
C TYR A 262 4.22 -30.32 -4.35
N THR A 263 4.18 -30.27 -5.69
CA THR A 263 3.84 -31.44 -6.53
C THR A 263 5.07 -32.07 -7.19
N SER A 264 6.14 -31.29 -7.42
CA SER A 264 7.31 -31.72 -8.18
C SER A 264 8.52 -32.02 -7.30
N ASP A 265 9.13 -33.20 -7.49
CA ASP A 265 10.41 -33.59 -6.87
C ASP A 265 11.63 -32.85 -7.46
N LYS A 266 11.48 -32.17 -8.61
CA LYS A 266 12.57 -31.51 -9.34
C LYS A 266 12.19 -30.08 -9.75
N VAL A 267 13.04 -29.14 -9.38
CA VAL A 267 12.99 -27.73 -9.77
C VAL A 267 13.69 -27.57 -11.13
N GLU A 268 13.33 -26.56 -11.93
CA GLU A 268 14.08 -26.25 -13.15
C GLU A 268 15.54 -25.87 -12.80
N ASN A 269 16.47 -26.79 -13.11
CA ASN A 269 17.89 -26.75 -12.71
C ASN A 269 18.67 -25.51 -13.20
N SER A 270 18.14 -24.66 -14.09
CA SER A 270 18.89 -23.56 -14.68
C SER A 270 19.08 -22.35 -13.76
N ALA A 271 18.32 -22.24 -12.66
CA ALA A 271 18.35 -21.07 -11.77
C ALA A 271 19.07 -21.32 -10.42
N LEU A 272 19.34 -22.57 -10.05
CA LEU A 272 19.94 -22.93 -8.75
C LEU A 272 21.45 -23.20 -8.87
N PRO A 273 22.26 -22.82 -7.86
CA PRO A 273 23.63 -23.29 -7.74
C PRO A 273 23.71 -24.83 -7.76
N PRO A 274 24.79 -25.43 -8.30
CA PRO A 274 24.90 -26.89 -8.45
C PRO A 274 24.79 -27.64 -7.12
N GLU A 275 25.19 -27.02 -6.01
CA GLU A 275 25.11 -27.59 -4.66
C GLU A 275 23.69 -27.68 -4.10
N LEU A 276 22.74 -26.93 -4.69
CA LEU A 276 21.34 -26.85 -4.25
C LEU A 276 20.37 -27.51 -5.25
N ALA A 277 20.84 -27.87 -6.44
CA ALA A 277 20.01 -28.39 -7.53
C ALA A 277 19.35 -29.74 -7.20
N ASP A 278 19.97 -30.54 -6.32
CA ASP A 278 19.45 -31.86 -5.92
C ASP A 278 18.50 -31.80 -4.71
N LEU A 279 18.24 -30.62 -4.15
CA LEU A 279 17.36 -30.47 -2.98
C LEU A 279 15.89 -30.52 -3.37
N GLN A 280 15.12 -31.31 -2.62
CA GLN A 280 13.67 -31.32 -2.75
C GLN A 280 13.02 -30.19 -1.93
N PRO A 281 11.92 -29.59 -2.41
CA PRO A 281 11.20 -28.54 -1.67
C PRO A 281 10.85 -28.90 -0.22
N ASP A 282 10.29 -30.11 -0.02
CA ASP A 282 9.77 -30.57 1.27
C ASP A 282 10.82 -31.24 2.17
N GLN A 283 11.99 -31.58 1.64
CA GLN A 283 13.00 -32.38 2.33
C GLN A 283 14.38 -31.72 2.24
N GLN A 284 14.51 -30.55 2.87
CA GLN A 284 15.77 -29.82 2.96
C GLN A 284 16.53 -30.16 4.26
N PRO A 285 17.89 -30.10 4.25
CA PRO A 285 18.70 -30.38 5.43
C PRO A 285 18.54 -29.32 6.52
N GLN A 286 18.71 -29.71 7.79
CA GLN A 286 18.71 -28.78 8.93
C GLN A 286 19.85 -27.76 8.80
N LEU A 287 19.53 -26.48 8.99
CA LEU A 287 20.51 -25.40 8.93
C LEU A 287 21.21 -25.15 10.28
N ASN A 288 22.45 -24.65 10.20
CA ASN A 288 23.16 -24.15 11.37
C ASN A 288 22.51 -22.87 11.91
N PRO A 289 22.57 -22.60 13.23
CA PRO A 289 21.96 -21.39 13.82
C PRO A 289 22.39 -20.07 13.17
N LEU A 290 23.69 -19.90 12.89
CA LEU A 290 24.19 -18.67 12.26
C LEU A 290 23.73 -18.51 10.81
N ASP A 291 23.52 -19.62 10.11
CA ASP A 291 23.00 -19.63 8.73
C ASP A 291 21.50 -19.30 8.72
N GLN A 292 20.74 -19.78 9.70
CA GLN A 292 19.35 -19.37 9.93
C GLN A 292 19.25 -17.87 10.22
N ILE A 293 20.13 -17.33 11.06
CA ILE A 293 20.20 -15.88 11.32
C ILE A 293 20.54 -15.12 10.04
N THR A 294 21.46 -15.63 9.21
CA THR A 294 21.81 -15.03 7.92
C THR A 294 20.58 -14.89 7.01
N LEU A 295 19.72 -15.91 6.93
CA LEU A 295 18.45 -15.85 6.18
C LEU A 295 17.48 -14.81 6.77
N LEU A 296 17.39 -14.73 8.09
CA LEU A 296 16.52 -13.74 8.75
C LEU A 296 17.05 -12.31 8.56
N THR A 297 18.36 -12.10 8.55
CA THR A 297 18.96 -10.79 8.25
C THR A 297 18.66 -10.36 6.81
N GLU A 298 18.71 -11.28 5.84
CA GLU A 298 18.28 -11.01 4.46
C GLU A 298 16.80 -10.60 4.38
N ALA A 299 15.94 -11.29 5.12
CA ALA A 299 14.53 -10.93 5.25
C ALA A 299 14.36 -9.52 5.82
N THR A 300 15.08 -9.19 6.90
CA THR A 300 15.05 -7.86 7.53
C THR A 300 15.54 -6.74 6.60
N ILE A 301 16.62 -6.97 5.83
CA ILE A 301 17.12 -6.00 4.84
C ILE A 301 16.03 -5.73 3.78
N LYS A 302 15.39 -6.78 3.27
CA LYS A 302 14.32 -6.64 2.28
C LYS A 302 13.11 -5.90 2.85
N ASP A 303 12.69 -6.23 4.07
CA ASP A 303 11.56 -5.60 4.75
C ASP A 303 11.82 -4.11 5.05
N THR A 304 13.03 -3.77 5.51
CA THR A 304 13.38 -2.41 5.93
C THR A 304 13.56 -1.44 4.76
N TYR A 305 14.13 -1.90 3.65
CA TYR A 305 14.54 -1.04 2.53
C TYR A 305 13.66 -1.13 1.29
N SER A 306 12.73 -2.09 1.22
CA SER A 306 11.80 -2.20 0.10
C SER A 306 10.47 -1.54 0.45
N PRO A 307 9.77 -0.91 -0.51
CA PRO A 307 8.41 -0.43 -0.29
C PRO A 307 7.48 -1.57 0.18
N LEU A 308 6.55 -1.26 1.08
CA LEU A 308 5.56 -2.21 1.57
C LEU A 308 4.54 -2.51 0.46
N ASP A 309 4.82 -3.55 -0.32
CA ASP A 309 3.99 -4.06 -1.41
C ASP A 309 3.73 -5.56 -1.23
N LYS A 310 2.60 -6.03 -1.74
CA LYS A 310 2.20 -7.44 -1.71
C LYS A 310 3.26 -8.34 -2.35
N LEU A 311 3.89 -7.89 -3.44
CA LEU A 311 4.93 -8.69 -4.10
C LEU A 311 6.16 -8.88 -3.21
N ASN A 312 6.65 -7.80 -2.60
CA ASN A 312 7.79 -7.85 -1.66
C ASN A 312 7.46 -8.72 -0.45
N SER A 313 6.22 -8.65 0.06
CA SER A 313 5.75 -9.49 1.17
C SER A 313 5.82 -10.99 0.82
N GLU A 314 5.47 -11.38 -0.41
CA GLU A 314 5.59 -12.77 -0.88
C GLU A 314 7.05 -13.20 -1.11
N GLU A 315 7.96 -12.26 -1.34
CA GLU A 315 9.39 -12.53 -1.49
C GLU A 315 10.11 -12.74 -0.15
N ILE A 316 9.67 -12.03 0.91
CA ILE A 316 10.26 -12.09 2.25
C ILE A 316 9.81 -13.35 3.02
N LEU A 317 8.54 -13.72 2.90
CA LEU A 317 7.95 -14.84 3.65
C LEU A 317 8.72 -16.18 3.53
N PRO A 318 9.23 -16.59 2.35
CA PRO A 318 10.00 -17.83 2.20
C PRO A 318 11.24 -17.94 3.10
N TYR A 319 11.90 -16.83 3.43
CA TYR A 319 13.06 -16.84 4.32
C TYR A 319 12.68 -17.25 5.74
N ALA A 320 11.59 -16.68 6.27
CA ALA A 320 11.06 -17.03 7.58
C ALA A 320 10.50 -18.46 7.61
N VAL A 321 9.73 -18.85 6.59
CA VAL A 321 9.16 -20.21 6.48
C VAL A 321 10.26 -21.27 6.43
N ARG A 322 11.37 -21.00 5.75
CA ARG A 322 12.51 -21.93 5.68
C ARG A 322 13.09 -22.22 7.07
N VAL A 323 13.18 -21.21 7.94
CA VAL A 323 13.66 -21.35 9.33
C VAL A 323 12.63 -22.05 10.20
N LEU A 324 11.33 -21.80 9.99
CA LEU A 324 10.24 -22.40 10.77
C LEU A 324 9.98 -23.88 10.42
N THR A 325 10.34 -24.31 9.22
CA THR A 325 10.23 -25.71 8.78
C THR A 325 11.30 -26.59 9.40
N ASP A 326 12.46 -26.01 9.72
CA ASP A 326 13.52 -26.68 10.46
C ASP A 326 13.11 -26.96 11.91
N LYS A 327 13.74 -27.96 12.53
CA LYS A 327 13.59 -28.16 13.98
C LYS A 327 14.12 -26.92 14.72
N PRO A 328 13.46 -26.45 15.79
CA PRO A 328 13.93 -25.30 16.57
C PRO A 328 15.37 -25.52 17.07
N THR A 329 16.30 -24.71 16.57
CA THR A 329 17.72 -24.78 16.97
C THR A 329 17.98 -24.00 18.26
N ASN A 330 17.32 -22.85 18.40
CA ASN A 330 17.38 -21.91 19.51
C ASN A 330 16.07 -21.11 19.58
N TRP A 331 15.60 -20.82 20.80
CA TRP A 331 14.38 -20.05 21.04
C TRP A 331 14.36 -18.68 20.32
N GLN A 332 15.41 -17.87 20.43
CA GLN A 332 15.42 -16.50 19.88
C GLN A 332 15.32 -16.48 18.36
N ILE A 333 16.02 -17.39 17.68
CA ILE A 333 15.97 -17.53 16.21
C ILE A 333 14.55 -17.88 15.77
N TYR A 334 13.92 -18.84 16.46
CA TYR A 334 12.57 -19.28 16.15
C TYR A 334 11.54 -18.17 16.39
N THR A 335 11.64 -17.46 17.52
CA THR A 335 10.81 -16.30 17.84
C THR A 335 10.93 -15.20 16.77
N GLN A 336 12.15 -14.88 16.32
CA GLN A 336 12.35 -13.89 15.25
C GLN A 336 11.71 -14.35 13.93
N ALA A 337 11.85 -15.63 13.57
CA ALA A 337 11.22 -16.16 12.35
C ALA A 337 9.68 -16.09 12.41
N LEU A 338 9.09 -16.41 13.58
CA LEU A 338 7.65 -16.26 13.81
C LEU A 338 7.20 -14.80 13.75
N LEU A 339 8.00 -13.87 14.28
CA LEU A 339 7.72 -12.45 14.23
C LEU A 339 7.70 -11.93 12.79
N VAL A 340 8.72 -12.29 11.98
CA VAL A 340 8.76 -11.94 10.55
C VAL A 340 7.53 -12.50 9.82
N ARG A 341 7.19 -13.77 10.02
CA ARG A 341 5.98 -14.37 9.43
C ARG A 341 4.71 -13.60 9.82
N SER A 342 4.55 -13.29 11.11
CA SER A 342 3.36 -12.60 11.63
C SER A 342 3.20 -11.20 11.03
N ARG A 343 4.30 -10.44 10.92
CA ARG A 343 4.29 -9.10 10.30
C ARG A 343 3.91 -9.13 8.81
N ILE A 344 4.37 -10.14 8.07
CA ILE A 344 4.01 -10.29 6.66
C ILE A 344 2.54 -10.70 6.49
N GLU A 345 2.03 -11.56 7.38
CA GLU A 345 0.68 -12.09 7.31
C GLU A 345 -0.42 -11.14 7.82
N SER A 346 -0.07 -10.15 8.65
CA SER A 346 -1.02 -9.18 9.21
C SER A 346 -1.75 -8.36 8.15
N HIS A 347 -1.15 -8.19 6.97
CA HIS A 347 -1.72 -7.40 5.87
C HIS A 347 -2.70 -8.18 4.98
N ARG A 348 -2.93 -9.48 5.24
CA ARG A 348 -3.84 -10.32 4.46
C ARG A 348 -5.03 -10.75 5.31
N SER A 349 -6.24 -10.47 4.83
CA SER A 349 -7.48 -10.74 5.58
C SER A 349 -7.62 -12.17 6.08
N ARG A 350 -7.22 -13.18 5.27
CA ARG A 350 -7.33 -14.61 5.64
C ARG A 350 -6.24 -15.11 6.60
N THR A 351 -5.13 -14.39 6.75
CA THR A 351 -4.04 -14.78 7.67
C THR A 351 -3.90 -13.82 8.85
N GLN A 352 -4.67 -12.72 8.86
CA GLN A 352 -4.64 -11.68 9.89
C GLN A 352 -4.93 -12.25 11.28
N GLU A 353 -5.92 -13.13 11.41
CA GLU A 353 -6.26 -13.77 12.69
C GLU A 353 -5.09 -14.59 13.24
N ARG A 354 -4.52 -15.49 12.42
CA ARG A 354 -3.31 -16.24 12.80
C ARG A 354 -2.18 -15.29 13.20
N SER A 355 -1.94 -14.22 12.45
CA SER A 355 -0.85 -13.29 12.75
C SER A 355 -1.00 -12.64 14.13
N VAL A 356 -2.21 -12.22 14.50
CA VAL A 356 -2.49 -11.58 15.79
C VAL A 356 -2.32 -12.58 16.93
N LEU A 357 -2.86 -13.79 16.78
CA LEU A 357 -2.72 -14.86 17.77
C LEU A 357 -1.26 -15.31 17.91
N GLN A 358 -0.51 -15.35 16.82
CA GLN A 358 0.91 -15.70 16.85
C GLN A 358 1.73 -14.65 17.59
N LEU A 359 1.45 -13.35 17.37
CA LEU A 359 2.04 -12.26 18.15
C LEU A 359 1.68 -12.37 19.64
N GLN A 360 0.43 -12.74 19.96
CA GLN A 360 0.00 -12.98 21.34
C GLN A 360 0.82 -14.08 22.00
N VAL A 361 1.04 -15.22 21.33
CA VAL A 361 1.89 -16.32 21.83
C VAL A 361 3.31 -15.85 22.11
N ILE A 362 3.91 -15.08 21.19
CA ILE A 362 5.27 -14.53 21.37
C ILE A 362 5.34 -13.64 22.62
N VAL A 363 4.39 -12.71 22.76
CA VAL A 363 4.34 -11.77 23.88
C VAL A 363 4.13 -12.52 25.20
N ASP A 364 3.21 -13.47 25.24
CA ASP A 364 2.92 -14.23 26.46
C ASP A 364 4.15 -15.06 26.91
N GLN A 365 4.94 -15.61 25.98
CA GLN A 365 6.20 -16.30 26.34
C GLN A 365 7.30 -15.38 26.87
N ILE A 366 7.29 -14.11 26.51
CA ILE A 366 8.21 -13.09 27.06
C ILE A 366 7.74 -12.64 28.46
N ILE A 367 6.43 -12.62 28.71
CA ILE A 367 5.82 -12.08 29.93
C ILE A 367 5.58 -13.13 31.03
N ALA A 368 5.49 -14.43 30.66
CA ALA A 368 4.92 -15.51 31.47
C ALA A 368 5.31 -15.54 32.96
N ASP A 369 6.53 -15.14 33.37
CA ASP A 369 6.94 -15.21 34.79
C ASP A 369 6.70 -13.93 35.62
N THR A 370 6.02 -12.90 35.11
CA THR A 370 5.82 -11.63 35.87
C THR A 370 4.53 -11.49 36.68
N GLN A 371 3.64 -12.50 36.73
CA GLN A 371 2.32 -12.31 37.34
C GLN A 371 1.84 -13.39 38.32
N GLU A 372 2.74 -14.07 39.02
CA GLU A 372 2.35 -14.79 40.25
C GLU A 372 3.05 -14.18 41.47
N SER A 373 2.29 -13.39 42.23
CA SER A 373 2.30 -13.61 43.68
C SER A 373 1.21 -14.67 43.90
N PRO A 374 1.51 -15.86 44.44
CA PRO A 374 0.45 -16.76 44.87
C PRO A 374 -0.41 -16.00 45.86
N SER A 375 -1.70 -15.82 45.55
CA SER A 375 -2.65 -15.26 46.50
C SER A 375 -2.65 -16.16 47.74
N SER A 376 -2.26 -15.59 48.87
CA SER A 376 -2.23 -16.25 50.17
C SER A 376 -3.65 -16.37 50.78
N ASP A 377 -4.62 -16.83 49.99
CA ASP A 377 -5.98 -17.08 50.46
C ASP A 377 -6.45 -18.44 49.97
N GLU A 378 -6.29 -19.46 50.82
CA GLU A 378 -6.72 -20.85 50.57
C GLU A 378 -8.26 -21.01 50.42
N ASN A 379 -9.06 -19.95 50.43
CA ASN A 379 -10.53 -20.04 50.36
C ASN A 379 -11.22 -18.94 49.51
N GLY A 380 -10.50 -18.19 48.69
CA GLY A 380 -11.12 -17.24 47.74
C GLY A 380 -11.38 -17.89 46.39
N ILE A 381 -12.62 -17.85 45.89
CA ILE A 381 -12.91 -18.11 44.47
C ILE A 381 -11.94 -17.25 43.66
N PRO A 382 -11.13 -17.82 42.75
CA PRO A 382 -10.22 -17.00 41.94
C PRO A 382 -11.06 -15.99 41.19
N GLU A 383 -10.82 -14.70 41.43
CA GLU A 383 -11.43 -13.63 40.67
C GLU A 383 -10.98 -13.84 39.22
N ILE A 384 -11.90 -14.33 38.38
CA ILE A 384 -11.65 -14.60 36.97
C ILE A 384 -11.46 -13.24 36.29
N ARG A 385 -10.24 -12.69 36.35
CA ARG A 385 -9.78 -11.67 35.40
C ARG A 385 -9.39 -12.38 34.11
N VAL A 386 -10.39 -12.88 33.39
CA VAL A 386 -10.19 -13.39 32.03
C VAL A 386 -10.27 -12.23 31.07
N THR A 387 -9.13 -11.88 30.49
CA THR A 387 -9.06 -11.11 29.24
C THR A 387 -7.96 -11.62 28.29
N GLN A 388 -7.52 -12.87 28.45
CA GLN A 388 -6.62 -13.52 27.50
C GLN A 388 -7.37 -14.62 26.74
N PHE A 389 -7.40 -14.48 25.42
CA PHE A 389 -8.05 -15.42 24.49
C PHE A 389 -7.34 -16.78 24.44
N LEU A 390 -6.03 -16.81 24.74
CA LEU A 390 -5.22 -18.02 24.81
C LEU A 390 -4.82 -18.34 26.27
N PRO A 391 -4.65 -19.63 26.63
CA PRO A 391 -4.07 -20.02 27.91
C PRO A 391 -2.65 -19.46 28.06
N ARG A 392 -2.29 -18.97 29.24
CA ARG A 392 -0.92 -18.52 29.53
C ARG A 392 0.08 -19.67 29.34
N ALA A 393 1.22 -19.37 28.73
CA ALA A 393 2.33 -20.31 28.62
C ALA A 393 2.82 -20.73 30.01
N LYS A 394 3.08 -22.03 30.21
CA LYS A 394 3.61 -22.54 31.47
C LYS A 394 5.11 -22.24 31.57
N ALA A 395 5.65 -22.09 32.79
CA ALA A 395 7.10 -21.97 33.00
C ALA A 395 7.90 -23.13 32.39
N SER A 396 7.30 -24.33 32.31
CA SER A 396 7.89 -25.49 31.63
C SER A 396 7.93 -25.38 30.10
N GLU A 397 7.18 -24.46 29.49
CA GLU A 397 7.11 -24.20 28.05
C GLU A 397 8.05 -23.06 27.62
N SER A 398 8.68 -22.39 28.60
CA SER A 398 9.63 -21.29 28.44
C SER A 398 11.07 -21.80 28.28
N ALA A 399 11.83 -21.26 27.31
CA ALA A 399 13.26 -21.56 27.18
C ALA A 399 14.10 -20.88 28.29
N PRO A 400 15.19 -21.51 28.77
CA PRO A 400 16.08 -20.92 29.76
C PRO A 400 16.67 -19.56 29.33
N VAL A 401 16.90 -18.66 30.30
CA VAL A 401 17.43 -17.30 30.06
C VAL A 401 18.71 -17.29 29.21
N PRO A 402 19.73 -18.13 29.47
CA PRO A 402 20.96 -18.15 28.65
C PRO A 402 20.69 -18.52 27.20
N GLU A 403 19.71 -19.40 26.95
CA GLU A 403 19.32 -19.78 25.58
C GLU A 403 18.67 -18.60 24.84
N ARG A 404 17.79 -17.85 25.52
CA ARG A 404 17.13 -16.68 24.94
C ARG A 404 18.11 -15.56 24.60
N LEU A 405 19.16 -15.36 25.40
CA LEU A 405 20.15 -14.27 25.20
C LEU A 405 21.22 -14.57 24.15
N ARG A 406 21.43 -15.84 23.77
CA ARG A 406 22.61 -16.31 23.02
C ARG A 406 22.89 -15.60 21.68
N TYR A 407 21.85 -15.17 20.96
CA TYR A 407 21.96 -14.57 19.62
C TYR A 407 21.31 -13.18 19.49
N ILE A 408 21.10 -12.52 20.62
CA ILE A 408 20.35 -11.26 20.67
C ILE A 408 20.98 -10.15 19.82
N TYR A 409 22.32 -10.10 19.75
CA TYR A 409 23.05 -9.08 18.99
C TYR A 409 23.01 -9.33 17.48
N GLN A 410 23.02 -10.59 17.03
CA GLN A 410 22.95 -10.92 15.60
C GLN A 410 21.54 -10.75 15.02
N LEU A 411 20.49 -10.90 15.84
CA LEU A 411 19.09 -10.83 15.40
C LEU A 411 18.47 -9.43 15.53
N SER A 412 19.04 -8.56 16.37
CA SER A 412 18.49 -7.22 16.69
C SER A 412 17.00 -7.29 17.05
N SER A 413 16.66 -8.15 18.01
CA SER A 413 15.26 -8.40 18.35
C SER A 413 14.63 -7.18 19.05
N PRO A 414 13.36 -6.87 18.72
CA PRO A 414 12.66 -5.73 19.30
C PRO A 414 12.46 -5.92 20.81
N THR A 415 12.37 -4.79 21.50
CA THR A 415 12.06 -4.79 22.93
C THR A 415 10.65 -5.31 23.18
N ARG A 416 10.44 -5.84 24.39
CA ARG A 416 9.14 -6.30 24.88
C ARG A 416 8.04 -5.26 24.66
N TRP A 417 8.32 -3.99 24.94
CA TRP A 417 7.36 -2.89 24.82
C TRP A 417 6.96 -2.66 23.35
N GLU A 418 7.91 -2.79 22.42
CA GLU A 418 7.64 -2.67 20.98
C GLU A 418 6.76 -3.80 20.49
N ILE A 419 7.05 -5.06 20.88
CA ILE A 419 6.22 -6.21 20.50
C ILE A 419 4.82 -6.12 21.13
N GLU A 420 4.72 -5.71 22.41
CA GLU A 420 3.41 -5.45 23.04
C GLU A 420 2.64 -4.34 22.32
N THR A 421 3.33 -3.29 21.88
CA THR A 421 2.73 -2.19 21.11
C THR A 421 2.22 -2.68 19.76
N GLU A 422 3.03 -3.46 19.02
CA GLU A 422 2.65 -4.10 17.76
C GLU A 422 1.42 -4.99 17.93
N LEU A 423 1.40 -5.81 18.99
CA LEU A 423 0.25 -6.66 19.33
C LEU A 423 -1.02 -5.84 19.62
N ALA A 424 -0.91 -4.75 20.37
CA ALA A 424 -2.04 -3.88 20.68
C ALA A 424 -2.62 -3.23 19.41
N PHE A 425 -1.77 -2.75 18.50
CA PHE A 425 -2.21 -2.25 17.20
C PHE A 425 -2.82 -3.37 16.35
N ALA A 426 -2.24 -4.57 16.36
CA ALA A 426 -2.77 -5.71 15.62
C ALA A 426 -4.19 -6.10 16.11
N TRP A 427 -4.42 -6.14 17.42
CA TRP A 427 -5.75 -6.34 18.01
C TRP A 427 -6.73 -5.22 17.62
N SER A 428 -6.28 -3.96 17.67
CA SER A 428 -7.11 -2.82 17.27
C SER A 428 -7.50 -2.89 15.78
N SER A 429 -6.56 -3.27 14.90
CA SER A 429 -6.82 -3.45 13.46
C SER A 429 -7.70 -4.66 13.15
N ALA A 430 -7.66 -5.70 13.98
CA ALA A 430 -8.58 -6.83 13.93
C ALA A 430 -9.99 -6.50 14.50
N GLY A 431 -10.17 -5.30 15.08
CA GLY A 431 -11.43 -4.85 15.66
C GLY A 431 -11.64 -5.21 17.13
N SER A 432 -10.70 -5.91 17.77
CA SER A 432 -10.74 -6.21 19.21
C SER A 432 -10.20 -5.05 20.05
N LEU A 433 -11.03 -4.03 20.23
CA LEU A 433 -10.63 -2.81 20.96
C LEU A 433 -10.43 -3.05 22.46
N VAL A 434 -11.10 -4.03 23.08
CA VAL A 434 -10.98 -4.30 24.51
C VAL A 434 -9.60 -4.89 24.84
N SER A 435 -9.16 -5.90 24.09
CA SER A 435 -7.82 -6.49 24.25
C SER A 435 -6.72 -5.47 23.97
N ALA A 436 -6.88 -4.65 22.93
CA ALA A 436 -5.95 -3.57 22.63
C ALA A 436 -5.89 -2.52 23.75
N LEU A 437 -7.05 -2.10 24.28
CA LEU A 437 -7.17 -1.11 25.34
C LEU A 437 -6.38 -1.49 26.59
N GLU A 438 -6.44 -2.75 27.03
CA GLU A 438 -5.70 -3.20 28.22
C GLU A 438 -4.18 -3.10 28.03
N ILE A 439 -3.69 -3.46 26.85
CA ILE A 439 -2.26 -3.35 26.52
C ILE A 439 -1.87 -1.87 26.44
N PHE A 440 -2.66 -1.02 25.77
CA PHE A 440 -2.39 0.41 25.70
C PHE A 440 -2.39 1.09 27.08
N LYS A 441 -3.28 0.69 27.99
CA LYS A 441 -3.29 1.16 29.39
C LYS A 441 -2.01 0.75 30.11
N ARG A 442 -1.61 -0.52 29.99
CA ARG A 442 -0.38 -1.04 30.59
C ARG A 442 0.87 -0.30 30.10
N LEU A 443 0.93 -0.02 28.80
CA LEU A 443 2.02 0.73 28.17
C LEU A 443 1.91 2.25 28.34
N LYS A 444 0.84 2.76 28.96
CA LYS A 444 0.56 4.19 29.17
C LYS A 444 0.49 4.98 27.85
N MET A 445 0.00 4.34 26.80
CA MET A 445 -0.25 4.94 25.48
C MET A 445 -1.59 5.68 25.48
N TRP A 446 -1.63 6.82 26.17
CA TRP A 446 -2.90 7.49 26.51
C TRP A 446 -3.69 8.00 25.31
N ALA A 447 -3.02 8.35 24.21
CA ALA A 447 -3.71 8.78 22.99
C ALA A 447 -4.51 7.62 22.39
N GLU A 448 -3.93 6.42 22.36
CA GLU A 448 -4.54 5.17 21.87
C GLU A 448 -5.65 4.70 22.80
N VAL A 449 -5.47 4.81 24.12
CA VAL A 449 -6.52 4.55 25.12
C VAL A 449 -7.75 5.43 24.86
N ALA A 450 -7.54 6.74 24.66
CA ALA A 450 -8.63 7.67 24.36
C ALA A 450 -9.34 7.34 23.04
N LEU A 451 -8.59 6.99 22.00
CA LEU A 451 -9.15 6.57 20.71
C LEU A 451 -9.97 5.28 20.84
N CYS A 452 -9.48 4.29 21.60
CA CYS A 452 -10.23 3.07 21.87
C CYS A 452 -11.55 3.37 22.60
N TYR A 453 -11.51 4.23 23.63
CA TYR A 453 -12.73 4.65 24.34
C TYR A 453 -13.71 5.36 23.41
N HIS A 454 -13.23 6.26 22.55
CA HIS A 454 -14.07 6.93 21.56
C HIS A 454 -14.69 5.93 20.57
N SER A 455 -13.92 4.99 20.02
CA SER A 455 -14.40 3.96 19.11
C SER A 455 -15.41 2.99 19.74
N VAL A 456 -15.32 2.74 21.05
CA VAL A 456 -16.31 1.97 21.83
C VAL A 456 -17.55 2.81 22.18
N GLY A 457 -17.56 4.11 21.88
CA GLY A 457 -18.67 5.03 22.17
C GLY A 457 -18.62 5.66 23.57
N GLN A 458 -17.53 5.49 24.32
CA GLN A 458 -17.32 6.08 25.65
C GLN A 458 -16.55 7.42 25.54
N GLU A 459 -17.17 8.42 24.90
CA GLU A 459 -16.51 9.70 24.60
C GLU A 459 -16.10 10.48 25.86
N ASP A 460 -16.91 10.46 26.92
CA ASP A 460 -16.59 11.21 28.14
C ASP A 460 -15.34 10.68 28.82
N LYS A 461 -15.14 9.35 28.83
CA LYS A 461 -13.90 8.75 29.32
C LYS A 461 -12.72 9.09 28.41
N ALA A 462 -12.92 9.12 27.10
CA ALA A 462 -11.88 9.55 26.16
C ALA A 462 -11.43 11.00 26.46
N ARG A 463 -12.38 11.93 26.64
CA ARG A 463 -12.11 13.33 27.03
C ARG A 463 -11.37 13.40 28.36
N GLN A 464 -11.81 12.64 29.37
CA GLN A 464 -11.17 12.60 30.70
C GLN A 464 -9.73 12.11 30.63
N VAL A 465 -9.46 11.01 29.91
CA VAL A 465 -8.11 10.47 29.74
C VAL A 465 -7.19 11.50 29.09
N VAL A 466 -7.65 12.17 28.04
CA VAL A 466 -6.87 13.21 27.35
C VAL A 466 -6.63 14.41 28.25
N ARG A 467 -7.68 14.94 28.89
CA ARG A 467 -7.57 16.09 29.79
C ARG A 467 -6.68 15.81 30.99
N ARG A 468 -6.71 14.60 31.56
CA ARG A 468 -5.79 14.16 32.62
C ARG A 468 -4.32 14.32 32.23
N GLN A 469 -3.97 14.03 30.97
CA GLN A 469 -2.61 14.17 30.48
C GLN A 469 -2.21 15.62 30.19
N LEU A 470 -3.17 16.51 29.89
CA LEU A 470 -2.91 17.88 29.49
C LEU A 470 -3.00 18.88 30.66
N TYR A 471 -3.86 18.61 31.63
CA TYR A 471 -4.17 19.50 32.76
C TYR A 471 -3.87 18.84 34.11
N HIS A 472 -3.57 19.66 35.11
CA HIS A 472 -3.59 19.26 36.51
C HIS A 472 -5.03 19.14 37.02
N SER A 473 -5.26 18.28 38.03
CA SER A 473 -6.57 18.17 38.66
C SER A 473 -6.89 19.42 39.50
N SER A 474 -8.17 19.79 39.54
CA SER A 474 -8.68 20.84 40.41
C SER A 474 -8.61 20.48 41.91
N LYS A 475 -8.57 19.17 42.23
CA LYS A 475 -8.50 18.63 43.59
C LYS A 475 -7.07 18.44 44.12
N GLY A 476 -6.06 18.82 43.35
CA GLY A 476 -4.64 18.73 43.72
C GLY A 476 -3.89 17.53 43.10
N PRO A 477 -2.58 17.40 43.36
CA PRO A 477 -1.69 16.46 42.69
C PRO A 477 -1.91 14.99 43.10
N GLU A 478 -2.59 14.73 44.21
CA GLU A 478 -2.90 13.39 44.69
C GLU A 478 -3.77 12.60 43.69
N MET A 479 -4.55 13.32 42.86
CA MET A 479 -5.40 12.71 41.84
C MET A 479 -4.62 11.97 40.74
N ASP A 480 -3.34 12.31 40.54
CA ASP A 480 -2.50 11.65 39.54
C ASP A 480 -2.09 10.23 39.95
N VAL A 481 -2.22 9.88 41.22
CA VAL A 481 -1.84 8.56 41.78
C VAL A 481 -2.89 7.50 41.48
N TYR A 482 -4.17 7.89 41.36
CA TYR A 482 -5.25 6.94 41.10
C TYR A 482 -5.18 6.34 39.69
N ASP A 483 -5.66 5.11 39.54
CA ASP A 483 -5.80 4.47 38.24
C ASP A 483 -6.91 5.15 37.42
N ILE A 484 -6.79 5.17 36.10
CA ILE A 484 -7.73 5.83 35.16
C ILE A 484 -9.17 5.34 35.31
N ASP A 485 -9.37 4.10 35.74
CA ASP A 485 -10.68 3.49 35.91
C ASP A 485 -11.23 3.61 37.34
N ALA A 486 -10.51 4.29 38.24
CA ALA A 486 -10.97 4.49 39.61
C ALA A 486 -12.19 5.43 39.65
N ASP A 487 -13.18 5.11 40.49
CA ASP A 487 -14.41 5.90 40.65
C ASP A 487 -14.13 7.37 41.01
N ALA A 488 -13.06 7.62 41.76
CA ALA A 488 -12.62 8.96 42.12
C ALA A 488 -12.22 9.81 40.90
N ILE A 489 -11.61 9.22 39.87
CA ILE A 489 -11.22 9.90 38.63
C ILE A 489 -12.42 10.15 37.72
N ALA A 490 -13.39 9.22 37.70
CA ALA A 490 -14.57 9.34 36.85
C ALA A 490 -15.39 10.62 37.13
N THR A 491 -15.32 11.13 38.35
CA THR A 491 -16.01 12.36 38.78
C THR A 491 -15.22 13.66 38.54
N GLU A 492 -13.98 13.58 38.06
CA GLU A 492 -13.10 14.73 37.86
C GLU A 492 -13.11 15.23 36.41
N SER A 493 -13.23 16.55 36.23
CA SER A 493 -13.31 17.21 34.91
C SER A 493 -11.97 17.70 34.36
N TRP A 494 -10.91 17.66 35.18
CA TRP A 494 -9.52 18.02 34.81
C TRP A 494 -9.41 19.42 34.17
N THR A 495 -9.94 20.43 34.84
CA THR A 495 -9.93 21.85 34.38
C THR A 495 -8.91 22.72 35.12
N GLY A 496 -7.87 22.13 35.70
CA GLY A 496 -6.81 22.88 36.39
C GLY A 496 -5.82 23.55 35.42
N GLU A 497 -4.66 23.92 35.93
CA GLU A 497 -3.60 24.52 35.11
C GLU A 497 -3.01 23.50 34.10
N ILE A 498 -2.55 23.99 32.95
CA ILE A 498 -1.90 23.16 31.92
C ILE A 498 -0.57 22.65 32.46
N ARG A 499 -0.27 21.37 32.23
CA ARG A 499 1.01 20.77 32.67
C ARG A 499 2.20 21.43 31.98
N THR A 500 3.21 21.81 32.76
CA THR A 500 4.50 22.34 32.27
C THR A 500 5.66 21.53 32.86
N PRO A 501 6.60 21.01 32.03
CA PRO A 501 6.62 21.02 30.57
C PRO A 501 5.47 20.17 29.95
N PRO A 502 5.04 20.47 28.72
CA PRO A 502 4.02 19.67 28.04
C PRO A 502 4.54 18.23 27.81
N PRO A 503 3.67 17.21 27.88
CA PRO A 503 4.08 15.84 27.59
C PRO A 503 4.58 15.70 26.14
N ALA A 504 5.48 14.75 25.88
CA ALA A 504 6.09 14.57 24.56
C ALA A 504 5.07 14.38 23.42
N HIS A 505 3.93 13.73 23.70
CA HIS A 505 2.84 13.49 22.75
C HIS A 505 1.70 14.52 22.84
N ALA A 506 1.93 15.67 23.50
CA ALA A 506 0.93 16.72 23.69
C ALA A 506 0.24 17.16 22.38
N PRO A 507 0.93 17.39 21.24
CA PRO A 507 0.25 17.82 20.02
C PRO A 507 -0.83 16.83 19.55
N ARG A 508 -0.56 15.52 19.66
CA ARG A 508 -1.53 14.48 19.30
C ARG A 508 -2.72 14.48 20.25
N LEU A 509 -2.48 14.62 21.56
CA LEU A 509 -3.52 14.67 22.58
C LEU A 509 -4.44 15.90 22.39
N TRP A 510 -3.87 17.07 22.12
CA TRP A 510 -4.64 18.27 21.81
C TRP A 510 -5.50 18.12 20.57
N CYS A 511 -4.99 17.47 19.50
CA CYS A 511 -5.83 17.19 18.34
C CYS A 511 -6.96 16.23 18.68
N ILE A 512 -6.71 15.16 19.44
CA ILE A 512 -7.78 14.24 19.87
C ILE A 512 -8.82 14.98 20.71
N LEU A 513 -8.40 15.88 21.62
CA LEU A 513 -9.32 16.70 22.39
C LEU A 513 -10.18 17.61 21.49
N GLY A 514 -9.54 18.28 20.52
CA GLY A 514 -10.22 19.10 19.53
C GLY A 514 -11.21 18.29 18.68
N ASP A 515 -10.88 17.06 18.31
CA ASP A 515 -11.78 16.16 17.56
C ASP A 515 -13.01 15.76 18.41
N LEU A 516 -12.82 15.55 19.72
CA LEU A 516 -13.89 15.16 20.66
C LEU A 516 -14.78 16.34 21.10
N GLU A 517 -14.27 17.56 21.08
CA GLU A 517 -14.97 18.78 21.52
C GLU A 517 -15.38 19.68 20.34
N ALA A 518 -14.90 19.39 19.13
CA ALA A 518 -15.02 20.21 17.93
C ALA A 518 -14.54 21.67 18.12
N ASP A 519 -13.46 21.85 18.91
CA ASP A 519 -12.91 23.15 19.27
C ASP A 519 -11.63 23.49 18.48
N PRO A 520 -11.64 24.55 17.64
CA PRO A 520 -10.45 24.97 16.90
C PRO A 520 -9.27 25.40 17.77
N SER A 521 -9.51 25.90 18.98
CA SER A 521 -8.44 26.35 19.88
C SER A 521 -7.48 25.22 20.25
N CYS A 522 -7.99 23.99 20.33
CA CYS A 522 -7.21 22.79 20.62
C CYS A 522 -6.27 22.44 19.45
N TRP A 523 -6.71 22.56 18.20
CA TRP A 523 -5.85 22.30 17.03
C TRP A 523 -4.79 23.40 16.85
N GLU A 524 -5.15 24.66 17.07
CA GLU A 524 -4.18 25.78 17.07
C GLU A 524 -3.11 25.55 18.14
N ARG A 525 -3.51 25.14 19.35
CA ARG A 525 -2.57 24.85 20.43
C ARG A 525 -1.65 23.67 20.12
N ALA A 526 -2.17 22.62 19.49
CA ALA A 526 -1.37 21.49 19.02
C ALA A 526 -0.29 21.93 18.02
N TRP A 527 -0.64 22.85 17.12
CA TRP A 527 0.26 23.41 16.14
C TRP A 527 1.40 24.22 16.78
N GLU A 528 1.07 25.08 17.73
CA GLU A 528 2.06 25.87 18.50
C GLU A 528 3.02 24.98 19.30
N ILE A 529 2.49 24.04 20.10
CA ILE A 529 3.31 23.17 20.96
C ILE A 529 4.26 22.29 20.12
N SER A 530 3.85 21.93 18.91
CA SER A 530 4.69 21.15 18.00
C SER A 530 5.83 21.93 17.32
N ASN A 531 5.92 23.25 17.56
CA ASN A 531 6.74 24.18 16.78
C ASN A 531 6.45 24.08 15.28
N HIS A 532 5.16 24.03 14.90
CA HIS A 532 4.72 23.98 13.50
C HIS A 532 5.17 22.74 12.72
N ARG A 533 5.25 21.59 13.40
CA ARG A 533 5.69 20.31 12.79
C ARG A 533 4.61 19.21 12.80
N PHE A 534 3.44 19.48 13.36
CA PHE A 534 2.35 18.49 13.43
C PHE A 534 1.27 18.76 12.38
N ALA A 535 1.45 18.21 11.17
CA ALA A 535 0.57 18.45 10.02
C ALA A 535 -0.91 18.14 10.26
N ARG A 536 -1.22 17.12 11.08
CA ARG A 536 -2.61 16.72 11.40
C ARG A 536 -3.41 17.86 12.03
N ALA A 537 -2.78 18.70 12.86
CA ALA A 537 -3.46 19.83 13.50
C ALA A 537 -4.05 20.78 12.44
N GLN A 538 -3.22 21.21 11.50
CA GLN A 538 -3.64 22.11 10.42
C GLN A 538 -4.60 21.45 9.43
N ARG A 539 -4.43 20.16 9.12
CA ARG A 539 -5.40 19.42 8.28
C ARG A 539 -6.80 19.41 8.89
N THR A 540 -6.90 19.13 10.19
CA THR A 540 -8.19 19.04 10.87
C THR A 540 -8.82 20.42 11.05
N LEU A 541 -8.01 21.43 11.36
CA LEU A 541 -8.45 22.83 11.37
C LEU A 541 -8.97 23.27 9.98
N GLY A 542 -8.30 22.87 8.90
CA GLY A 542 -8.76 23.11 7.54
C GLY A 542 -10.08 22.41 7.21
N GLU A 543 -10.27 21.16 7.67
CA GLU A 543 -11.54 20.45 7.54
C GLU A 543 -12.68 21.16 8.28
N PHE A 544 -12.42 21.67 9.48
CA PHE A 544 -13.38 22.45 10.26
C PHE A 544 -13.79 23.74 9.54
N TYR A 545 -12.82 24.53 9.06
CA TYR A 545 -13.13 25.74 8.29
C TYR A 545 -13.86 25.45 6.97
N SER A 546 -13.51 24.35 6.29
CA SER A 546 -14.20 23.91 5.08
C SER A 546 -15.67 23.58 5.35
N LYS A 547 -15.98 22.88 6.45
CA LYS A 547 -17.37 22.59 6.87
C LYS A 547 -18.16 23.85 7.23
N ASN A 548 -17.50 24.87 7.77
CA ASN A 548 -18.12 26.16 8.10
C ASN A 548 -18.25 27.12 6.89
N GLY A 549 -17.70 26.75 5.72
CA GLY A 549 -17.70 27.59 4.51
C GLY A 549 -16.60 28.66 4.46
N GLU A 550 -15.69 28.68 5.42
CA GLU A 550 -14.54 29.61 5.47
C GLU A 550 -13.38 29.10 4.59
N LEU A 551 -13.60 29.08 3.27
CA LEU A 551 -12.71 28.41 2.31
C LEU A 551 -11.28 28.99 2.29
N GLU A 552 -11.09 30.30 2.44
CA GLU A 552 -9.74 30.91 2.44
C GLU A 552 -8.90 30.47 3.66
N LYS A 553 -9.49 30.46 4.86
CA LYS A 553 -8.79 29.94 6.05
C LYS A 553 -8.54 28.45 5.94
N ALA A 554 -9.48 27.71 5.37
CA ALA A 554 -9.30 26.29 5.09
C ALA A 554 -8.09 26.06 4.17
N ARG A 555 -8.00 26.83 3.09
CA ARG A 555 -6.89 26.80 2.13
C ARG A 555 -5.54 27.04 2.81
N GLU A 556 -5.44 28.09 3.63
CA GLU A 556 -4.21 28.40 4.39
C GLU A 556 -3.80 27.23 5.30
N ALA A 557 -4.75 26.67 6.05
CA ALA A 557 -4.50 25.54 6.94
C ALA A 557 -4.05 24.28 6.18
N TYR A 558 -4.72 23.92 5.09
CA TYR A 558 -4.31 22.79 4.24
C TYR A 558 -2.93 23.03 3.61
N MET A 559 -2.61 24.25 3.17
CA MET A 559 -1.30 24.61 2.65
C MET A 559 -0.20 24.40 3.70
N LEU A 560 -0.40 24.88 4.94
CA LEU A 560 0.53 24.64 6.04
C LEU A 560 0.71 23.13 6.32
N ALA A 561 -0.38 22.35 6.26
CA ALA A 561 -0.32 20.90 6.44
C ALA A 561 0.52 20.22 5.34
N THR A 562 0.37 20.62 4.08
CA THR A 562 1.15 20.07 2.95
C THR A 562 2.64 20.42 3.04
N ILE A 563 3.00 21.59 3.56
CA ILE A 563 4.41 22.00 3.74
C ILE A 563 5.11 21.06 4.73
N VAL A 564 4.41 20.70 5.81
CA VAL A 564 4.94 19.82 6.87
C VAL A 564 4.93 18.35 6.45
N ASN A 565 3.84 17.87 5.85
CA ASN A 565 3.74 16.50 5.35
C ASN A 565 3.37 16.48 3.87
N ARG A 566 4.40 16.48 3.03
CA ARG A 566 4.25 16.48 1.56
C ARG A 566 3.77 15.16 0.98
N GLN A 567 3.87 14.05 1.71
CA GLN A 567 3.53 12.70 1.23
C GLN A 567 2.07 12.32 1.52
N ASN A 568 1.27 13.23 2.08
CA ASN A 568 -0.14 12.94 2.33
C ASN A 568 -1.00 13.27 1.10
N ASN A 569 -1.41 12.24 0.37
CA ASN A 569 -2.26 12.36 -0.82
C ASN A 569 -3.58 13.09 -0.52
N GLU A 570 -4.29 12.68 0.54
CA GLU A 570 -5.59 13.26 0.88
C GLU A 570 -5.51 14.77 1.13
N THR A 571 -4.49 15.24 1.85
CA THR A 571 -4.29 16.68 2.12
C THR A 571 -4.15 17.48 0.82
N TRP A 572 -3.39 16.98 -0.15
CA TRP A 572 -3.24 17.63 -1.46
C TRP A 572 -4.53 17.63 -2.27
N SER A 573 -5.24 16.50 -2.29
CA SER A 573 -6.53 16.37 -2.98
C SER A 573 -7.57 17.34 -2.38
N ARG A 574 -7.62 17.48 -1.04
CA ARG A 574 -8.48 18.45 -0.35
C ARG A 574 -8.09 19.90 -0.63
N LEU A 575 -6.80 20.23 -0.65
CA LEU A 575 -6.32 21.56 -1.02
C LEU A 575 -6.76 21.90 -2.46
N GLY A 576 -6.62 20.96 -3.39
CA GLY A 576 -7.08 21.13 -4.76
C GLY A 576 -8.60 21.30 -4.88
N ASP A 577 -9.39 20.54 -4.11
CA ASP A 577 -10.84 20.69 -4.04
C ASP A 577 -11.24 22.10 -3.54
N ILE A 578 -10.52 22.64 -2.55
CA ILE A 578 -10.74 23.99 -2.02
C ILE A 578 -10.33 25.06 -3.04
N ASP A 579 -9.15 24.93 -3.65
CA ASP A 579 -8.66 25.86 -4.68
C ASP A 579 -9.60 25.90 -5.90
N LEU A 580 -10.16 24.75 -6.28
CA LEU A 580 -11.17 24.67 -7.34
C LEU A 580 -12.46 25.40 -6.94
N ALA A 581 -12.86 25.33 -5.68
CA ALA A 581 -14.06 26.00 -5.17
C ALA A 581 -13.88 27.52 -5.00
N THR A 582 -12.68 27.99 -4.63
CA THR A 582 -12.37 29.43 -4.52
C THR A 582 -12.06 30.09 -5.86
N GLY A 583 -11.87 29.30 -6.92
CA GLY A 583 -11.55 29.79 -8.26
C GLY A 583 -10.06 30.00 -8.51
N ASN A 584 -9.20 29.49 -7.64
CA ASN A 584 -7.75 29.49 -7.81
C ASN A 584 -7.30 28.29 -8.66
N TRP A 585 -7.53 28.37 -9.98
CA TRP A 585 -7.31 27.23 -10.88
C TRP A 585 -5.85 26.76 -10.94
N ASP A 586 -4.89 27.68 -10.90
CA ASP A 586 -3.46 27.33 -10.90
C ASP A 586 -3.06 26.56 -9.63
N GLY A 587 -3.53 26.99 -8.46
CA GLY A 587 -3.33 26.27 -7.20
C GLY A 587 -3.93 24.87 -7.25
N ALA A 588 -5.16 24.75 -7.76
CA ALA A 588 -5.85 23.46 -7.90
C ALA A 588 -5.08 22.48 -8.80
N ILE A 589 -4.58 22.96 -9.95
CA ILE A 589 -3.79 22.14 -10.88
C ILE A 589 -2.53 21.60 -10.18
N VAL A 590 -1.78 22.47 -9.49
CA VAL A 590 -0.57 22.06 -8.78
C VAL A 590 -0.90 21.05 -7.68
N ALA A 591 -1.93 21.32 -6.87
CA ALA A 591 -2.32 20.44 -5.77
C ALA A 591 -2.75 19.05 -6.26
N PHE A 592 -3.58 18.97 -7.31
CA PHE A 592 -3.97 17.68 -7.89
C PHE A 592 -2.80 16.95 -8.56
N GLN A 593 -1.88 17.66 -9.21
CA GLN A 593 -0.66 17.04 -9.75
C GLN A 593 0.22 16.44 -8.65
N GLN A 594 0.41 17.14 -7.53
CA GLN A 594 1.16 16.59 -6.38
C GLN A 594 0.46 15.36 -5.79
N SER A 595 -0.87 15.42 -5.66
CA SER A 595 -1.70 14.28 -5.23
C SER A 595 -1.51 13.06 -6.15
N ILE A 596 -1.56 13.25 -7.48
CA ILE A 596 -1.32 12.20 -8.49
C ILE A 596 0.10 11.65 -8.46
N MET A 597 1.10 12.49 -8.19
CA MET A 597 2.49 12.03 -8.05
C MET A 597 2.69 11.09 -6.86
N ILE A 598 1.85 11.22 -5.83
CA ILE A 598 1.87 10.35 -4.63
C ILE A 598 1.04 9.09 -4.89
N ASP A 599 -0.12 9.22 -5.52
CA ASP A 599 -1.04 8.13 -5.82
C ASP A 599 -1.70 8.33 -7.19
N ASP A 600 -1.27 7.54 -8.16
CA ASP A 600 -1.76 7.60 -9.54
C ASP A 600 -3.02 6.75 -9.78
N THR A 601 -3.62 6.22 -8.72
CA THR A 601 -4.77 5.31 -8.78
C THR A 601 -6.10 5.96 -8.42
N ASP A 602 -6.11 7.23 -7.98
CA ASP A 602 -7.36 7.93 -7.66
C ASP A 602 -8.00 8.58 -8.90
N ALA A 603 -9.06 7.95 -9.41
CA ALA A 603 -9.86 8.47 -10.51
C ALA A 603 -10.50 9.84 -10.23
N LYS A 604 -10.87 10.11 -8.97
CA LYS A 604 -11.53 11.37 -8.58
C LYS A 604 -10.56 12.53 -8.77
N THR A 605 -9.32 12.38 -8.30
CA THR A 605 -8.29 13.41 -8.44
C THR A 605 -7.99 13.73 -9.92
N TYR A 606 -7.91 12.73 -10.81
CA TYR A 606 -7.76 12.99 -12.26
C TYR A 606 -8.95 13.74 -12.87
N SER A 607 -10.18 13.41 -12.47
CA SER A 607 -11.39 14.10 -12.92
C SER A 607 -11.43 15.55 -12.42
N ASN A 608 -10.99 15.80 -11.20
CA ASN A 608 -10.93 17.15 -10.62
C ASN A 608 -9.81 17.98 -11.25
N LEU A 609 -8.64 17.39 -11.55
CA LEU A 609 -7.59 18.02 -12.36
C LEU A 609 -8.11 18.42 -13.74
N GLY A 610 -8.83 17.53 -14.43
CA GLY A 610 -9.44 17.84 -15.72
C GLY A 610 -10.42 19.01 -15.64
N SER A 611 -11.18 19.09 -14.54
CA SER A 611 -12.13 20.18 -14.29
C SER A 611 -11.41 21.51 -14.02
N ALA A 612 -10.34 21.50 -13.22
CA ALA A 612 -9.48 22.67 -12.97
C ALA A 612 -8.86 23.21 -14.26
N LEU A 613 -8.33 22.33 -15.11
CA LEU A 613 -7.76 22.70 -16.41
C LEU A 613 -8.82 23.28 -17.35
N LEU A 614 -10.05 22.75 -17.32
CA LEU A 614 -11.14 23.28 -18.14
C LEU A 614 -11.59 24.67 -17.68
N SER A 615 -11.65 24.92 -16.37
CA SER A 615 -11.92 26.25 -15.82
C SER A 615 -10.83 27.25 -16.21
N LYS A 616 -9.55 26.87 -16.04
CA LYS A 616 -8.40 27.68 -16.49
C LYS A 616 -8.44 27.98 -17.99
N TYR A 617 -8.79 26.99 -18.82
CA TYR A 617 -8.99 27.19 -20.25
C TYR A 617 -10.06 28.24 -20.54
N SER A 618 -11.20 28.19 -19.84
CA SER A 618 -12.28 29.16 -20.02
C SER A 618 -11.87 30.59 -19.59
N GLU A 619 -11.08 30.70 -18.52
CA GLU A 619 -10.50 31.97 -18.06
C GLU A 619 -9.54 32.54 -19.11
N LEU A 620 -8.58 31.75 -19.61
CA LEU A 620 -7.64 32.22 -20.63
C LEU A 620 -8.36 32.68 -21.91
N LEU A 621 -9.41 31.99 -22.33
CA LEU A 621 -10.22 32.44 -23.47
C LEU A 621 -10.93 33.77 -23.19
N SER A 622 -11.43 33.97 -21.97
CA SER A 622 -12.07 35.22 -21.58
C SER A 622 -11.06 36.38 -21.57
N LEU A 623 -9.83 36.13 -21.09
CA LEU A 623 -8.74 37.09 -21.09
C LEU A 623 -8.29 37.43 -22.52
N GLN A 624 -8.16 36.44 -23.41
CA GLN A 624 -7.83 36.67 -24.82
C GLN A 624 -8.90 37.49 -25.55
N LYS A 625 -10.18 37.26 -25.26
CA LYS A 625 -11.27 38.07 -25.81
C LYS A 625 -11.18 39.51 -25.30
N LEU A 626 -10.95 39.71 -24.01
CA LEU A 626 -10.78 41.03 -23.42
C LEU A 626 -9.58 41.77 -24.05
N SER A 627 -8.42 41.12 -24.15
CA SER A 627 -7.22 41.71 -24.76
C SER A 627 -7.44 42.06 -26.23
N SER A 628 -8.13 41.21 -27.00
CA SER A 628 -8.45 41.51 -28.39
C SER A 628 -9.39 42.71 -28.56
N SER A 629 -10.22 43.02 -27.56
CA SER A 629 -11.12 44.18 -27.57
C SER A 629 -10.46 45.49 -27.11
N THR A 630 -9.43 45.44 -26.26
CA THR A 630 -8.68 46.63 -25.82
C THR A 630 -7.58 47.04 -26.80
N VAL A 631 -7.01 46.09 -27.55
CA VAL A 631 -5.97 46.35 -28.56
C VAL A 631 -6.49 47.21 -29.72
N GLU A 632 -7.81 47.28 -29.97
CA GLU A 632 -8.39 48.24 -30.93
C GLU A 632 -8.23 49.73 -30.49
N THR A 633 -7.71 50.00 -29.28
CA THR A 633 -7.60 51.35 -28.69
C THR A 633 -6.21 51.76 -28.17
N SER A 634 -5.19 50.90 -28.21
CA SER A 634 -3.86 51.15 -27.61
C SER A 634 -2.75 51.43 -28.64
N THR A 635 -1.67 52.12 -28.22
CA THR A 635 -0.50 52.45 -29.05
C THR A 635 0.47 51.28 -29.21
N GLN A 636 1.22 51.27 -30.32
CA GLN A 636 2.14 50.18 -30.74
C GLN A 636 3.19 49.74 -29.69
N GLU A 637 3.58 50.62 -28.75
CA GLU A 637 4.55 50.27 -27.70
C GLU A 637 3.92 49.40 -26.58
N GLU A 638 2.63 49.56 -26.29
CA GLU A 638 1.91 48.72 -25.31
C GLU A 638 1.57 47.34 -25.89
N GLU A 639 1.49 47.21 -27.22
CA GLU A 639 1.25 45.94 -27.91
C GLU A 639 2.46 44.99 -27.82
N GLU A 640 3.70 45.49 -27.78
CA GLU A 640 4.89 44.64 -27.71
C GLU A 640 5.13 44.06 -26.31
N GLU A 641 4.92 44.82 -25.24
CA GLU A 641 5.05 44.30 -23.85
C GLU A 641 4.00 43.23 -23.52
N VAL A 642 2.76 43.38 -23.98
CA VAL A 642 1.69 42.39 -23.76
C VAL A 642 1.99 41.09 -24.51
N LYS A 643 2.62 41.18 -25.69
CA LYS A 643 2.97 40.03 -26.53
C LYS A 643 4.09 39.20 -25.92
N GLU A 644 5.08 39.85 -25.29
CA GLU A 644 6.20 39.17 -24.63
C GLU A 644 5.77 38.41 -23.35
N ILE A 645 4.73 38.89 -22.66
CA ILE A 645 4.12 38.22 -21.49
C ILE A 645 3.27 37.01 -21.93
N LEU A 646 2.54 37.12 -23.05
CA LEU A 646 1.72 36.05 -23.61
C LEU A 646 2.56 34.87 -24.14
N ASP A 647 3.76 35.11 -24.67
CA ASP A 647 4.66 34.05 -25.19
C ASP A 647 5.27 33.17 -24.09
N ARG A 648 5.18 33.55 -22.81
CA ARG A 648 5.66 32.74 -21.66
C ARG A 648 4.57 31.85 -21.03
N GLN A 649 3.30 32.01 -21.39
CA GLN A 649 2.19 31.27 -20.79
C GLN A 649 1.75 30.08 -21.66
N GLU A 650 1.33 28.98 -21.04
CA GLU A 650 0.80 27.80 -21.76
C GLU A 650 -0.37 28.19 -22.67
N THR A 651 -0.37 27.71 -23.92
CA THR A 651 -1.44 28.08 -24.85
C THR A 651 -2.77 27.43 -24.45
N PRO A 652 -3.94 28.06 -24.69
CA PRO A 652 -5.24 27.47 -24.37
C PRO A 652 -5.45 26.08 -25.00
N LYS A 653 -4.85 25.83 -26.17
CA LYS A 653 -4.92 24.52 -26.84
C LYS A 653 -4.18 23.44 -26.07
N ASP A 654 -3.06 23.78 -25.42
CA ASP A 654 -2.28 22.83 -24.64
C ASP A 654 -2.98 22.47 -23.34
N ILE A 655 -3.58 23.45 -22.65
CA ILE A 655 -4.40 23.19 -21.45
C ILE A 655 -5.58 22.27 -21.78
N LEU A 656 -6.25 22.48 -22.92
CA LEU A 656 -7.35 21.62 -23.34
C LEU A 656 -6.90 20.17 -23.64
N ARG A 657 -5.68 19.99 -24.20
CA ARG A 657 -5.07 18.66 -24.38
C ARG A 657 -4.74 18.00 -23.04
N GLN A 658 -4.17 18.76 -22.10
CA GLN A 658 -3.89 18.26 -20.75
C GLN A 658 -5.18 17.83 -20.04
N ALA A 659 -6.26 18.61 -20.15
CA ALA A 659 -7.56 18.27 -19.58
C ALA A 659 -8.10 16.95 -20.16
N LEU A 660 -8.02 16.78 -21.49
CA LEU A 660 -8.42 15.53 -22.15
C LEU A 660 -7.61 14.33 -21.65
N ALA A 661 -6.29 14.49 -21.49
CA ALA A 661 -5.43 13.43 -20.99
C ALA A 661 -5.80 13.04 -19.54
N ALA A 662 -6.03 14.02 -18.67
CA ALA A 662 -6.44 13.80 -17.28
C ALA A 662 -7.77 13.05 -17.20
N PHE A 663 -8.80 13.49 -17.91
CA PHE A 663 -10.10 12.80 -17.92
C PHE A 663 -10.02 11.39 -18.51
N LYS A 664 -9.21 11.16 -19.56
CA LYS A 664 -9.01 9.81 -20.10
C LYS A 664 -8.35 8.88 -19.08
N ARG A 665 -7.35 9.37 -18.34
CA ARG A 665 -6.70 8.58 -17.28
C ARG A 665 -7.69 8.28 -16.15
N GLY A 666 -8.41 9.29 -15.66
CA GLY A 666 -9.45 9.11 -14.65
C GLY A 666 -10.54 8.11 -15.07
N ALA A 667 -11.02 8.20 -16.31
CA ALA A 667 -12.04 7.30 -16.85
C ALA A 667 -11.52 5.87 -17.08
N SER A 668 -10.22 5.71 -17.35
CA SER A 668 -9.57 4.40 -17.45
C SER A 668 -9.37 3.72 -16.10
N ILE A 669 -9.43 4.48 -15.00
CA ILE A 669 -9.37 3.93 -13.64
C ILE A 669 -10.80 3.63 -13.16
N ALA A 670 -11.73 4.58 -13.28
CA ALA A 670 -13.15 4.42 -12.94
C ALA A 670 -13.96 3.91 -14.14
N HIS A 671 -13.93 2.60 -14.36
CA HIS A 671 -14.55 1.91 -15.51
C HIS A 671 -16.09 1.95 -15.53
N ASP A 672 -16.71 2.31 -14.41
CA ASP A 672 -18.14 2.32 -14.12
C ASP A 672 -18.76 3.72 -14.20
N ASN A 673 -17.97 4.77 -14.05
CA ASN A 673 -18.47 6.14 -14.02
C ASN A 673 -18.57 6.75 -15.44
N TRP A 674 -19.74 6.61 -16.07
CA TRP A 674 -19.99 7.15 -17.40
C TRP A 674 -19.85 8.68 -17.48
N LYS A 675 -20.01 9.43 -16.38
CA LYS A 675 -19.91 10.91 -16.39
C LYS A 675 -18.50 11.39 -16.73
N ILE A 676 -17.48 10.63 -16.34
CA ILE A 676 -16.08 10.97 -16.68
C ILE A 676 -15.86 10.76 -18.18
N TRP A 677 -16.41 9.69 -18.75
CA TRP A 677 -16.39 9.46 -20.21
C TRP A 677 -17.17 10.54 -20.98
N ASP A 678 -18.26 11.05 -20.41
CA ASP A 678 -19.01 12.16 -20.99
C ASP A 678 -18.20 13.47 -21.03
N ASN A 679 -17.40 13.74 -19.99
CA ASN A 679 -16.43 14.83 -20.00
C ASN A 679 -15.35 14.64 -21.08
N VAL A 680 -14.87 13.41 -21.30
CA VAL A 680 -13.95 13.08 -22.41
C VAL A 680 -14.58 13.40 -23.76
N ILE A 681 -15.85 13.04 -23.98
CA ILE A 681 -16.58 13.35 -25.23
C ILE A 681 -16.67 14.87 -25.41
N THR A 682 -17.12 15.58 -24.38
CA THR A 682 -17.29 17.03 -24.40
C THR A 682 -16.00 17.75 -24.76
N ILE A 683 -14.87 17.38 -24.16
CA ILE A 683 -13.58 18.02 -24.41
C ILE A 683 -13.04 17.63 -25.79
N ALA A 684 -13.12 16.36 -26.17
CA ALA A 684 -12.67 15.88 -27.47
C ALA A 684 -13.42 16.58 -28.63
N GLY A 685 -14.71 16.88 -28.45
CA GLY A 685 -15.52 17.64 -29.40
C GLY A 685 -15.18 19.13 -29.47
N ARG A 686 -14.71 19.73 -28.36
CA ARG A 686 -14.29 21.15 -28.30
C ARG A 686 -12.92 21.43 -28.92
N MET A 687 -12.11 20.41 -29.18
CA MET A 687 -10.80 20.59 -29.80
C MET A 687 -10.94 21.07 -31.26
N THR A 688 -9.97 21.84 -31.74
CA THR A 688 -9.89 22.26 -33.15
C THR A 688 -8.59 21.73 -33.78
N PRO A 689 -8.63 20.70 -34.64
CA PRO A 689 -9.80 19.88 -35.00
C PRO A 689 -10.24 18.91 -33.87
N PRO A 690 -11.50 18.41 -33.88
CA PRO A 690 -11.99 17.46 -32.87
C PRO A 690 -11.19 16.15 -32.82
N SER A 691 -11.03 15.59 -31.61
CA SER A 691 -10.37 14.30 -31.43
C SER A 691 -11.34 13.14 -31.64
N PHE A 692 -11.62 12.79 -32.90
CA PHE A 692 -12.52 11.68 -33.25
C PHE A 692 -12.18 10.32 -32.61
N PRO A 693 -10.90 9.92 -32.48
CA PRO A 693 -10.56 8.69 -31.74
C PRO A 693 -11.00 8.72 -30.27
N SER A 694 -10.90 9.88 -29.62
CA SER A 694 -11.31 10.05 -28.22
C SER A 694 -12.84 10.13 -28.10
N LEU A 695 -13.53 10.76 -29.06
CA LEU A 695 -15.00 10.74 -29.15
C LEU A 695 -15.54 9.31 -29.28
N LEU A 696 -14.96 8.51 -30.18
CA LEU A 696 -15.32 7.11 -30.36
C LEU A 696 -15.12 6.30 -29.08
N LEU A 697 -13.95 6.45 -28.44
CA LEU A 697 -13.64 5.76 -27.19
C LEU A 697 -14.63 6.14 -26.07
N GLY A 698 -14.92 7.44 -25.93
CA GLY A 698 -15.88 7.94 -24.94
C GLY A 698 -17.28 7.39 -25.17
N LEU A 699 -17.82 7.56 -26.37
CA LEU A 699 -19.17 7.12 -26.71
C LEU A 699 -19.34 5.60 -26.51
N ARG A 700 -18.35 4.81 -26.91
CA ARG A 700 -18.38 3.35 -26.72
C ARG A 700 -18.46 2.95 -25.26
N ASN A 701 -17.67 3.59 -24.38
CA ASN A 701 -17.72 3.30 -22.95
C ASN A 701 -19.03 3.79 -22.32
N VAL A 702 -19.55 4.96 -22.72
CA VAL A 702 -20.87 5.45 -22.27
C VAL A 702 -21.97 4.48 -22.65
N ILE A 703 -22.00 3.99 -23.89
CA ILE A 703 -22.98 2.99 -24.34
C ILE A 703 -22.82 1.70 -23.53
N ARG A 704 -21.60 1.18 -23.37
CA ARG A 704 -21.36 -0.05 -22.58
C ARG A 704 -21.91 0.05 -21.15
N ILE A 705 -21.75 1.21 -20.50
CA ILE A 705 -22.16 1.42 -19.11
C ILE A 705 -23.66 1.72 -19.01
N ARG A 706 -24.21 2.57 -19.89
CA ARG A 706 -25.59 3.06 -19.78
C ARG A 706 -26.63 2.24 -20.55
N ALA A 707 -26.25 1.53 -21.62
CA ALA A 707 -27.20 0.78 -22.43
C ALA A 707 -28.05 -0.25 -21.64
N PRO A 708 -27.52 -0.98 -20.64
CA PRO A 708 -28.34 -1.91 -19.86
C PRO A 708 -29.49 -1.26 -19.09
N SER A 709 -29.36 0.01 -18.70
CA SER A 709 -30.38 0.74 -17.91
C SER A 709 -31.22 1.69 -18.76
N ALA A 710 -30.60 2.38 -19.71
CA ALA A 710 -31.21 3.45 -20.49
C ALA A 710 -31.57 3.02 -21.93
N GLY A 711 -31.15 1.83 -22.36
CA GLY A 711 -31.37 1.32 -23.72
C GLY A 711 -30.87 2.30 -24.78
N GLU A 712 -31.73 2.59 -25.74
CA GLU A 712 -31.46 3.50 -26.86
C GLU A 712 -31.15 4.95 -26.45
N SER A 713 -31.63 5.39 -25.29
CA SER A 713 -31.37 6.76 -24.79
C SER A 713 -29.94 6.98 -24.30
N ALA A 714 -29.12 5.92 -24.21
CA ALA A 714 -27.70 6.02 -23.93
C ALA A 714 -26.88 6.59 -25.09
N ILE A 715 -27.45 6.63 -26.30
CA ILE A 715 -26.73 7.01 -27.53
C ILE A 715 -26.89 8.52 -27.78
N ASP A 716 -25.79 9.25 -27.69
CA ASP A 716 -25.70 10.62 -28.17
C ASP A 716 -25.62 10.62 -29.70
N ILE A 717 -26.68 11.11 -30.34
CA ILE A 717 -26.80 11.10 -31.80
C ILE A 717 -25.93 12.15 -32.47
N ASP A 718 -25.66 13.27 -31.81
CA ASP A 718 -24.91 14.37 -32.42
C ASP A 718 -23.44 13.99 -32.50
N VAL A 719 -22.92 13.36 -31.45
CA VAL A 719 -21.57 12.77 -31.44
C VAL A 719 -21.46 11.65 -32.47
N LEU A 720 -22.46 10.77 -32.55
CA LEU A 720 -22.48 9.69 -33.54
C LEU A 720 -22.51 10.24 -34.97
N ARG A 721 -23.33 11.28 -35.23
CA ARG A 721 -23.42 11.95 -36.53
C ARG A 721 -22.09 12.60 -36.92
N ALA A 722 -21.40 13.23 -35.98
CA ALA A 722 -20.06 13.79 -36.21
C ALA A 722 -19.04 12.70 -36.57
N LEU A 723 -19.04 11.56 -35.86
CA LEU A 723 -18.17 10.42 -36.16
C LEU A 723 -18.44 9.83 -37.54
N VAL A 724 -19.71 9.59 -37.89
CA VAL A 724 -20.11 9.08 -39.21
C VAL A 724 -19.75 10.08 -40.31
N GLY A 725 -19.99 11.37 -40.08
CA GLY A 725 -19.66 12.44 -41.01
C GLY A 725 -18.16 12.51 -41.31
N GLU A 726 -17.30 12.38 -40.30
CA GLU A 726 -15.85 12.36 -40.46
C GLU A 726 -15.37 11.15 -41.28
N VAL A 727 -15.90 9.96 -40.97
CA VAL A 727 -15.55 8.73 -41.69
C VAL A 727 -15.87 8.85 -43.19
N ILE A 728 -17.04 9.40 -43.52
CA ILE A 728 -17.47 9.57 -44.92
C ILE A 728 -16.67 10.69 -45.61
N SER A 729 -16.30 11.75 -44.89
CA SER A 729 -15.62 12.92 -45.48
C SER A 729 -14.15 12.65 -45.80
N ARG A 730 -13.41 11.95 -44.93
CA ARG A 730 -11.98 11.66 -45.15
C ARG A 730 -11.70 10.83 -46.41
N GLU A 731 -12.61 9.95 -46.80
CA GLU A 731 -12.44 9.16 -48.02
C GLU A 731 -12.74 9.98 -49.28
N ARG A 732 -13.72 10.91 -49.22
CA ARG A 732 -13.96 11.86 -50.32
C ARG A 732 -12.75 12.74 -50.60
N GLU A 733 -11.94 13.05 -49.59
CA GLU A 733 -10.69 13.79 -49.75
C GLU A 733 -9.58 12.94 -50.38
N LYS A 734 -9.41 11.67 -49.97
CA LYS A 734 -8.45 10.75 -50.62
C LYS A 734 -8.74 10.56 -52.11
N VAL A 735 -10.02 10.37 -52.47
CA VAL A 735 -10.46 10.24 -53.87
C VAL A 735 -10.25 11.55 -54.67
N LYS A 736 -10.23 12.71 -54.00
CA LYS A 736 -9.94 14.00 -54.65
C LYS A 736 -8.44 14.32 -54.74
N SER A 737 -7.61 13.87 -53.79
CA SER A 737 -6.16 14.07 -53.85
C SER A 737 -5.48 13.14 -54.85
N GLU A 738 -6.06 11.96 -55.10
CA GLU A 738 -5.65 11.01 -56.14
C GLU A 738 -6.36 11.30 -57.48
N GLY A 739 -6.36 12.57 -57.89
CA GLY A 739 -6.71 12.95 -59.25
C GLY A 739 -5.59 12.57 -60.20
N GLU A 740 -5.86 11.63 -61.11
CA GLU A 740 -5.10 11.38 -62.34
C GLU A 740 -3.59 11.09 -62.17
N GLY A 741 -3.24 10.00 -61.49
CA GLY A 741 -1.86 9.50 -61.47
C GLY A 741 -1.77 8.09 -60.89
N GLU A 742 -1.37 7.16 -61.75
CA GLU A 742 -0.92 5.77 -61.51
C GLU A 742 -1.38 5.05 -60.23
N ALA A 743 -2.19 4.01 -60.45
CA ALA A 743 -2.49 2.98 -59.47
C ALA A 743 -1.19 2.30 -59.00
N ASP A 744 -0.69 2.73 -57.84
CA ASP A 744 0.46 2.11 -57.22
C ASP A 744 0.05 0.77 -56.60
N THR A 745 0.63 -0.27 -57.17
CA THR A 745 0.51 -1.67 -56.78
C THR A 745 1.22 -1.91 -55.46
N ASP A 746 0.51 -2.22 -54.38
CA ASP A 746 0.94 -3.33 -53.51
C ASP A 746 -0.16 -3.89 -52.60
N SER A 747 -0.12 -5.21 -52.43
CA SER A 747 -0.94 -6.09 -51.58
C SER A 747 -2.33 -6.54 -52.08
N GLY A 748 -2.30 -7.45 -53.07
CA GLY A 748 -2.85 -8.80 -52.88
C GLY A 748 -4.37 -9.00 -52.82
N THR A 749 -4.91 -9.53 -53.92
CA THR A 749 -6.19 -10.28 -54.09
C THR A 749 -7.51 -9.51 -54.20
N GLY A 750 -7.93 -9.29 -55.46
CA GLY A 750 -9.22 -9.78 -55.95
C GLY A 750 -10.48 -8.90 -55.77
N ASN A 751 -11.02 -8.45 -56.90
CA ASN A 751 -12.39 -7.95 -57.10
C ASN A 751 -12.79 -6.62 -56.44
N ASN A 752 -12.78 -5.56 -57.25
CA ASN A 752 -13.40 -4.26 -56.99
C ASN A 752 -14.95 -4.30 -56.94
N ALA A 753 -15.54 -5.48 -56.71
CA ALA A 753 -16.97 -5.82 -56.80
C ALA A 753 -17.57 -6.32 -55.45
N GLY A 754 -16.83 -6.22 -54.35
CA GLY A 754 -17.26 -6.65 -53.02
C GLY A 754 -17.67 -5.51 -52.08
N ILE A 755 -18.25 -5.86 -50.92
CA ILE A 755 -18.45 -4.93 -49.81
C ILE A 755 -17.08 -4.43 -49.36
N TYR A 756 -16.89 -3.12 -49.37
CA TYR A 756 -15.67 -2.48 -48.91
C TYR A 756 -15.51 -2.63 -47.40
N GLU A 757 -14.39 -3.19 -46.98
CA GLU A 757 -13.99 -3.27 -45.59
C GLU A 757 -12.86 -2.28 -45.29
N PRO A 758 -13.08 -1.30 -44.39
CA PRO A 758 -12.03 -0.36 -44.05
C PRO A 758 -10.81 -1.04 -43.39
N PRO A 759 -9.60 -0.52 -43.57
CA PRO A 759 -8.37 -1.12 -43.02
C PRO A 759 -8.43 -1.37 -41.51
N ARG A 760 -7.79 -2.45 -41.04
CA ARG A 760 -7.69 -2.76 -39.61
C ARG A 760 -6.99 -1.62 -38.87
N GLY A 761 -7.52 -1.25 -37.70
CA GLY A 761 -7.02 -0.13 -36.89
C GLY A 761 -7.44 1.27 -37.37
N SER A 762 -8.16 1.39 -38.49
CA SER A 762 -8.71 2.68 -38.94
C SER A 762 -9.91 3.13 -38.10
N LEU A 763 -10.11 4.45 -38.01
CA LEU A 763 -11.31 5.04 -37.38
C LEU A 763 -12.59 4.52 -38.05
N ALA A 764 -12.60 4.44 -39.39
CA ALA A 764 -13.72 3.94 -40.18
C ALA A 764 -14.12 2.51 -39.79
N ARG A 765 -13.14 1.60 -39.63
CA ARG A 765 -13.40 0.22 -39.21
C ARG A 765 -14.00 0.18 -37.80
N ALA A 766 -13.45 0.97 -36.88
CA ALA A 766 -13.86 0.98 -35.48
C ALA A 766 -15.26 1.60 -35.29
N VAL A 767 -15.59 2.69 -36.01
CA VAL A 767 -16.94 3.28 -36.02
C VAL A 767 -17.95 2.31 -36.60
N THR A 768 -17.63 1.67 -37.74
CA THR A 768 -18.50 0.66 -38.35
C THR A 768 -18.79 -0.49 -37.39
N GLN A 769 -17.73 -1.02 -36.75
CA GLN A 769 -17.87 -2.12 -35.79
C GLN A 769 -18.75 -1.73 -34.61
N MET A 770 -18.50 -0.57 -33.99
CA MET A 770 -19.33 -0.06 -32.89
C MET A 770 -20.79 0.10 -33.32
N MET A 771 -21.04 0.58 -34.54
CA MET A 771 -22.39 0.74 -35.05
C MET A 771 -23.11 -0.61 -35.18
N GLU A 772 -22.45 -1.63 -35.73
CA GLU A 772 -23.03 -2.97 -35.94
C GLU A 772 -23.19 -3.78 -34.64
N THR A 773 -22.21 -3.75 -33.75
CA THR A 773 -22.19 -4.60 -32.55
C THR A 773 -22.85 -3.94 -31.35
N ASP A 774 -22.63 -2.64 -31.16
CA ASP A 774 -22.97 -1.95 -29.92
C ASP A 774 -24.26 -1.13 -30.08
N ILE A 775 -24.49 -0.50 -31.26
CA ILE A 775 -25.63 0.41 -31.48
C ILE A 775 -26.83 -0.29 -32.12
N VAL A 776 -26.67 -1.00 -33.24
CA VAL A 776 -27.78 -1.64 -33.97
C VAL A 776 -28.68 -2.52 -33.09
N PRO A 777 -28.16 -3.36 -32.17
CA PRO A 777 -29.00 -4.14 -31.27
C PRO A 777 -29.86 -3.32 -30.30
N LEU A 778 -29.49 -2.06 -30.04
CA LEU A 778 -30.19 -1.16 -29.12
C LEU A 778 -31.27 -0.32 -29.79
N ILE A 779 -31.35 -0.28 -31.13
CA ILE A 779 -32.29 0.60 -31.84
C ILE A 779 -33.71 0.02 -31.75
N THR A 780 -34.62 0.75 -31.11
CA THR A 780 -36.02 0.33 -30.92
C THR A 780 -37.06 1.32 -31.44
N ALA A 781 -36.77 2.63 -31.38
CA ALA A 781 -37.74 3.69 -31.63
C ALA A 781 -37.22 4.78 -32.59
N ARG A 782 -35.94 5.17 -32.54
CA ARG A 782 -35.42 6.32 -33.30
C ARG A 782 -35.01 5.90 -34.72
N ALA A 783 -35.80 6.33 -35.70
CA ALA A 783 -35.52 6.10 -37.12
C ALA A 783 -34.18 6.73 -37.57
N GLU A 784 -33.74 7.81 -36.92
CA GLU A 784 -32.51 8.53 -37.27
C GLU A 784 -31.23 7.70 -37.10
N LEU A 785 -31.22 6.73 -36.17
CA LEU A 785 -30.05 5.84 -36.01
C LEU A 785 -29.91 4.90 -37.21
N TRP A 786 -31.03 4.46 -37.81
CA TRP A 786 -31.01 3.66 -39.03
C TRP A 786 -30.56 4.46 -40.25
N THR A 787 -30.88 5.76 -40.33
CA THR A 787 -30.38 6.60 -41.44
C THR A 787 -28.88 6.85 -41.35
N LEU A 788 -28.30 6.85 -40.14
CA LEU A 788 -26.83 6.86 -39.96
C LEU A 788 -26.19 5.53 -40.36
N GLN A 789 -26.82 4.40 -40.02
CA GLN A 789 -26.36 3.08 -40.45
C GLN A 789 -26.46 2.89 -41.97
N GLU A 790 -27.52 3.39 -42.60
CA GLU A 790 -27.69 3.41 -44.04
C GLU A 790 -26.52 4.13 -44.73
N LYS A 791 -26.11 5.29 -44.21
CA LYS A 791 -24.96 6.04 -44.73
C LYS A 791 -23.64 5.28 -44.59
N LEU A 792 -23.44 4.57 -43.47
CA LEU A 792 -22.25 3.73 -43.28
C LEU A 792 -22.27 2.48 -44.19
N ALA A 793 -23.44 1.87 -44.40
CA ALA A 793 -23.58 0.75 -45.33
C ALA A 793 -23.28 1.20 -46.76
N LEU A 794 -23.78 2.37 -47.17
CA LEU A 794 -23.47 2.97 -48.46
C LEU A 794 -21.97 3.28 -48.62
N TYR A 795 -21.33 3.81 -47.57
CA TYR A 795 -19.87 4.01 -47.53
C TYR A 795 -19.10 2.71 -47.78
N ARG A 796 -19.58 1.59 -47.23
CA ARG A 796 -19.02 0.24 -47.47
C ARG A 796 -19.45 -0.39 -48.79
N ARG A 797 -20.18 0.34 -49.65
CA ARG A 797 -20.80 -0.18 -50.88
C ARG A 797 -21.77 -1.35 -50.62
N ASP A 798 -22.26 -1.53 -49.40
CA ASP A 798 -23.29 -2.54 -49.09
C ASP A 798 -24.68 -1.99 -49.43
N TYR A 799 -25.03 -2.04 -50.72
CA TYR A 799 -26.31 -1.53 -51.23
C TYR A 799 -27.52 -2.30 -50.68
N ALA A 800 -27.37 -3.61 -50.44
CA ALA A 800 -28.44 -4.44 -49.87
C ALA A 800 -28.67 -4.12 -48.40
N GLY A 801 -27.60 -3.96 -47.62
CA GLY A 801 -27.67 -3.52 -46.23
C GLY A 801 -28.20 -2.10 -46.10
N ALA A 802 -27.79 -1.17 -46.98
CA ALA A 802 -28.30 0.21 -47.01
C ALA A 802 -29.82 0.24 -47.25
N LEU A 803 -30.32 -0.49 -48.26
CA LEU A 803 -31.75 -0.58 -48.54
C LEU A 803 -32.53 -1.18 -47.35
N ALA A 804 -32.00 -2.25 -46.73
CA ALA A 804 -32.62 -2.84 -45.55
C ALA A 804 -32.68 -1.86 -44.35
N CYS A 805 -31.68 -1.01 -44.19
CA CYS A 805 -31.67 0.05 -43.17
C CYS A 805 -32.70 1.14 -43.48
N ALA A 806 -32.81 1.58 -44.74
CA ALA A 806 -33.82 2.55 -45.18
C ALA A 806 -35.25 2.03 -44.95
N GLU A 807 -35.52 0.74 -45.24
CA GLU A 807 -36.81 0.11 -44.93
C GLU A 807 -37.10 0.10 -43.42
N ARG A 808 -36.10 -0.20 -42.57
CA ARG A 808 -36.26 -0.19 -41.10
C ARG A 808 -36.50 1.21 -40.58
N ALA A 809 -35.76 2.21 -41.08
CA ALA A 809 -35.97 3.62 -40.77
C ALA A 809 -37.40 4.05 -41.11
N TRP A 810 -37.89 3.70 -42.31
CA TRP A 810 -39.25 4.01 -42.76
C TRP A 810 -40.33 3.33 -41.93
N ARG A 811 -40.18 2.04 -41.61
CA ARG A 811 -41.13 1.32 -40.74
C ARG A 811 -41.25 1.97 -39.38
N LEU A 812 -40.16 2.48 -38.81
CA LEU A 812 -40.17 3.18 -37.52
C LEU A 812 -40.75 4.59 -37.65
N GLY A 813 -40.37 5.36 -38.68
CA GLY A 813 -40.86 6.71 -38.92
C GLY A 813 -42.36 6.78 -39.26
N THR A 814 -42.93 5.70 -39.81
CA THR A 814 -44.37 5.58 -40.13
C THR A 814 -45.19 4.84 -39.07
N LYS A 815 -44.54 4.43 -37.97
CA LYS A 815 -45.17 3.72 -36.86
C LYS A 815 -46.09 4.66 -36.07
N GLY A 816 -47.23 4.14 -35.61
CA GLY A 816 -48.21 4.90 -34.84
C GLY A 816 -49.21 5.67 -35.71
N GLU A 817 -50.02 6.51 -35.05
CA GLU A 817 -51.10 7.32 -35.65
C GLU A 817 -50.98 8.82 -35.29
N GLU A 818 -49.95 9.23 -34.55
CA GLU A 818 -49.78 10.63 -34.11
C GLU A 818 -49.61 11.59 -35.30
N TRP A 819 -48.94 11.15 -36.35
CA TRP A 819 -48.74 11.91 -37.58
C TRP A 819 -50.03 12.14 -38.39
N LEU A 820 -51.14 11.46 -38.06
CA LEU A 820 -52.45 11.74 -38.65
C LEU A 820 -53.11 13.01 -38.06
N ARG A 821 -52.61 13.49 -36.91
CA ARG A 821 -53.20 14.64 -36.19
C ARG A 821 -52.34 15.91 -36.24
N GLY A 822 -51.04 15.78 -36.52
CA GLY A 822 -50.07 16.89 -36.49
C GLY A 822 -49.37 17.11 -37.83
N VAL A 823 -49.31 18.38 -38.27
CA VAL A 823 -48.69 18.78 -39.55
C VAL A 823 -47.19 18.43 -39.60
N GLU A 824 -46.47 18.58 -38.48
CA GLU A 824 -45.04 18.25 -38.41
C GLU A 824 -44.78 16.75 -38.53
N GLY A 825 -45.60 15.93 -37.86
CA GLY A 825 -45.54 14.47 -37.99
C GLY A 825 -45.85 14.01 -39.41
N TRP A 826 -46.85 14.63 -40.06
CA TRP A 826 -47.17 14.35 -41.46
C TRP A 826 -46.01 14.68 -42.41
N ARG A 827 -45.41 15.87 -42.28
CA ARG A 827 -44.22 16.26 -43.04
C ARG A 827 -43.06 15.27 -42.84
N ALA A 828 -42.81 14.85 -41.61
CA ALA A 828 -41.77 13.87 -41.31
C ALA A 828 -42.03 12.52 -41.99
N VAL A 829 -43.27 12.02 -41.97
CA VAL A 829 -43.67 10.77 -42.64
C VAL A 829 -43.52 10.86 -44.16
N VAL A 830 -43.93 11.98 -44.76
CA VAL A 830 -43.76 12.23 -46.19
C VAL A 830 -42.28 12.26 -46.57
N ALA A 831 -41.44 12.98 -45.83
CA ALA A 831 -40.00 13.04 -46.06
C ALA A 831 -39.31 11.67 -45.91
N VAL A 832 -39.67 10.88 -44.90
CA VAL A 832 -39.11 9.53 -44.71
C VAL A 832 -39.59 8.57 -45.80
N THR A 833 -40.80 8.76 -46.34
CA THR A 833 -41.33 7.98 -47.46
C THR A 833 -40.65 8.35 -48.77
N ASP A 834 -40.39 9.62 -49.02
CA ASP A 834 -39.59 10.12 -50.15
C ASP A 834 -38.16 9.56 -50.11
N ASN A 835 -37.51 9.60 -48.95
CA ASN A 835 -36.19 9.00 -48.75
C ASN A 835 -36.18 7.49 -49.05
N LEU A 836 -37.22 6.75 -48.66
CA LEU A 836 -37.33 5.31 -48.98
C LEU A 836 -37.49 5.07 -50.49
N VAL A 837 -38.31 5.88 -51.18
CA VAL A 837 -38.46 5.77 -52.64
C VAL A 837 -37.14 6.06 -53.33
N SER A 838 -36.44 7.13 -52.92
CA SER A 838 -35.11 7.46 -53.39
C SER A 838 -34.10 6.33 -53.12
N ALA A 839 -34.16 5.67 -51.97
CA ALA A 839 -33.31 4.53 -51.65
C ALA A 839 -33.61 3.32 -52.57
N TYR A 840 -34.87 3.03 -52.86
CA TYR A 840 -35.23 1.97 -53.81
C TYR A 840 -34.76 2.26 -55.24
N GLU A 841 -34.86 3.51 -55.69
CA GLU A 841 -34.40 3.92 -57.01
C GLU A 841 -32.87 3.83 -57.14
N ASN A 842 -32.15 4.34 -56.13
CA ASN A 842 -30.69 4.40 -56.14
C ASN A 842 -30.03 3.05 -55.83
N TYR A 843 -30.59 2.25 -54.90
CA TYR A 843 -29.95 1.01 -54.43
C TYR A 843 -30.57 -0.24 -55.03
N GLY A 844 -31.89 -0.24 -55.30
CA GLY A 844 -32.60 -1.42 -55.82
C GLY A 844 -32.15 -1.84 -57.23
N THR A 845 -31.63 -0.88 -58.00
CA THR A 845 -31.08 -1.06 -59.35
C THR A 845 -29.61 -1.49 -59.37
N MET A 846 -28.93 -1.49 -58.22
CA MET A 846 -27.51 -1.86 -58.10
C MET A 846 -27.34 -3.38 -58.05
N GLU A 847 -26.13 -3.85 -58.39
CA GLU A 847 -25.76 -5.26 -58.27
C GLU A 847 -25.59 -5.66 -56.80
N LYS A 848 -26.05 -6.86 -56.46
CA LYS A 848 -25.94 -7.42 -55.12
C LYS A 848 -24.54 -8.01 -54.93
N ASN A 849 -23.71 -7.33 -54.15
CA ASN A 849 -22.34 -7.75 -53.87
C ASN A 849 -22.27 -9.13 -53.20
N GLY A 850 -21.34 -9.98 -53.65
CA GLY A 850 -21.00 -11.26 -52.99
C GLY A 850 -21.86 -12.47 -53.37
N VAL A 851 -22.68 -12.38 -54.43
CA VAL A 851 -23.35 -13.55 -55.01
C VAL A 851 -22.72 -13.82 -56.38
N ASP A 852 -21.87 -14.84 -56.46
CA ASP A 852 -21.46 -15.38 -57.76
C ASP A 852 -22.73 -15.91 -58.45
N GLY A 853 -23.15 -15.20 -59.50
CA GLY A 853 -24.21 -15.64 -60.38
C GLY A 853 -23.88 -17.05 -60.87
N GLY A 854 -24.75 -18.00 -60.61
CA GLY A 854 -24.55 -19.38 -61.06
C GLY A 854 -24.35 -19.40 -62.58
N GLY A 855 -23.17 -19.82 -63.03
CA GLY A 855 -22.85 -20.30 -64.39
C GLY A 855 -22.92 -19.32 -65.57
N ASP A 856 -23.87 -18.37 -65.60
CA ASP A 856 -24.29 -17.68 -66.83
C ASP A 856 -24.29 -16.13 -66.73
N GLY A 857 -23.45 -15.54 -65.89
CA GLY A 857 -23.26 -14.07 -65.87
C GLY A 857 -24.51 -13.25 -65.55
N GLU A 858 -25.53 -13.86 -64.92
CA GLU A 858 -26.77 -13.19 -64.55
C GLU A 858 -26.52 -12.22 -63.38
N VAL A 859 -26.63 -10.92 -63.67
CA VAL A 859 -26.50 -9.85 -62.67
C VAL A 859 -27.67 -9.92 -61.69
N VAL A 860 -27.39 -10.25 -60.42
CA VAL A 860 -28.39 -10.27 -59.35
C VAL A 860 -28.57 -8.85 -58.83
N LEU A 861 -29.67 -8.19 -59.20
CA LEU A 861 -30.03 -6.89 -58.62
C LEU A 861 -30.36 -7.00 -57.13
N VAL A 862 -30.09 -5.93 -56.37
CA VAL A 862 -30.42 -5.83 -54.94
C VAL A 862 -31.92 -6.08 -54.70
N GLU A 863 -32.79 -5.49 -55.51
CA GLU A 863 -34.23 -5.74 -55.44
C GLU A 863 -34.87 -5.70 -56.85
N LYS A 864 -35.12 -6.89 -57.43
CA LYS A 864 -35.71 -7.06 -58.76
C LYS A 864 -37.09 -6.37 -58.91
N SER A 865 -37.83 -6.18 -57.81
CA SER A 865 -39.19 -5.63 -57.79
C SER A 865 -39.31 -4.24 -57.12
N TRP A 866 -38.22 -3.46 -57.09
CA TRP A 866 -38.13 -2.23 -56.29
C TRP A 866 -39.25 -1.22 -56.60
N ARG A 867 -39.63 -1.04 -57.88
CA ARG A 867 -40.73 -0.15 -58.29
C ARG A 867 -42.08 -0.55 -57.69
N MET A 868 -42.38 -1.85 -57.64
CA MET A 868 -43.63 -2.32 -57.04
C MET A 868 -43.65 -2.13 -55.52
N LYS A 869 -42.51 -2.38 -54.85
CA LYS A 869 -42.38 -2.17 -53.40
C LYS A 869 -42.46 -0.70 -53.01
N ALA A 870 -41.76 0.18 -53.73
CA ALA A 870 -41.83 1.64 -53.55
C ALA A 870 -43.27 2.16 -53.70
N ARG A 871 -43.99 1.74 -54.76
CA ARG A 871 -45.40 2.10 -54.97
C ARG A 871 -46.31 1.59 -53.88
N SER A 872 -46.07 0.37 -53.38
CA SER A 872 -46.83 -0.19 -52.28
C SER A 872 -46.62 0.60 -50.97
N ALA A 873 -45.41 1.06 -50.70
CA ALA A 873 -45.09 1.89 -49.53
C ALA A 873 -45.83 3.24 -49.57
N VAL A 874 -45.76 3.95 -50.71
CA VAL A 874 -46.45 5.24 -50.91
C VAL A 874 -47.97 5.07 -50.80
N ARG A 875 -48.55 4.06 -51.46
CA ARG A 875 -49.99 3.75 -51.37
C ARG A 875 -50.43 3.41 -49.94
N GLY A 876 -49.58 2.72 -49.18
CA GLY A 876 -49.85 2.38 -47.80
C GLY A 876 -49.96 3.62 -46.90
N VAL A 877 -49.06 4.59 -47.07
CA VAL A 877 -49.09 5.86 -46.32
C VAL A 877 -50.30 6.70 -46.75
N MET A 878 -50.50 6.90 -48.06
CA MET A 878 -51.65 7.64 -48.58
C MET A 878 -52.98 7.03 -48.15
N GLY A 879 -53.10 5.69 -48.16
CA GLY A 879 -54.31 5.00 -47.74
C GLY A 879 -54.66 5.24 -46.26
N ARG A 880 -53.67 5.37 -45.38
CA ARG A 880 -53.88 5.68 -43.96
C ARG A 880 -54.13 7.17 -43.70
N ALA A 881 -53.60 8.05 -44.56
CA ALA A 881 -53.59 9.50 -44.40
C ALA A 881 -54.75 10.23 -45.10
N ARG A 882 -55.49 9.51 -45.96
CA ARG A 882 -56.49 10.08 -46.89
C ARG A 882 -57.49 11.00 -46.22
N ASP A 883 -58.14 10.53 -45.16
CA ASP A 883 -59.21 11.30 -44.51
C ASP A 883 -58.71 12.56 -43.79
N SER A 884 -57.40 12.66 -43.54
CA SER A 884 -56.79 13.74 -42.73
C SER A 884 -55.99 14.76 -43.54
N TRP A 885 -55.36 14.35 -44.64
CA TRP A 885 -54.36 15.16 -45.34
C TRP A 885 -54.56 15.25 -46.87
N GLU A 886 -55.64 14.71 -47.43
CA GLU A 886 -55.95 14.81 -48.86
C GLU A 886 -56.09 16.29 -49.28
N GLY A 887 -55.30 16.70 -50.29
CA GLY A 887 -55.29 18.07 -50.82
C GLY A 887 -54.23 19.02 -50.23
N THR A 888 -53.36 18.57 -49.31
CA THR A 888 -52.20 19.38 -48.89
C THR A 888 -51.05 19.34 -49.91
N GLU A 889 -50.10 20.27 -49.80
CA GLU A 889 -48.90 20.32 -50.66
C GLU A 889 -48.07 19.03 -50.53
N GLU A 890 -47.91 18.53 -49.31
CA GLU A 890 -47.17 17.30 -49.02
C GLU A 890 -47.89 16.04 -49.54
N TRP A 891 -49.23 16.05 -49.62
CA TRP A 891 -49.98 14.99 -50.30
C TRP A 891 -49.71 14.99 -51.81
N GLY A 892 -49.65 16.18 -52.42
CA GLY A 892 -49.28 16.35 -53.82
C GLY A 892 -47.87 15.82 -54.12
N MET A 893 -46.92 15.92 -53.18
CA MET A 893 -45.58 15.32 -53.33
C MET A 893 -45.67 13.78 -53.43
N LEU A 894 -46.49 13.12 -52.60
CA LEU A 894 -46.68 11.67 -52.66
C LEU A 894 -47.36 11.22 -53.97
N GLU A 895 -48.32 12.00 -54.48
CA GLU A 895 -48.93 11.75 -55.79
C GLU A 895 -47.89 11.86 -56.92
N GLY A 896 -47.03 12.87 -56.87
CA GLY A 896 -45.92 13.05 -57.80
C GLY A 896 -44.95 11.86 -57.80
N LEU A 897 -44.58 11.36 -56.61
CA LEU A 897 -43.75 10.15 -56.48
C LEU A 897 -44.43 8.92 -57.09
N LEU A 898 -45.74 8.78 -56.90
CA LEU A 898 -46.50 7.63 -57.38
C LEU A 898 -46.68 7.63 -58.91
N ASP A 899 -46.73 8.82 -59.50
CA ASP A 899 -46.71 9.04 -60.95
C ASP A 899 -45.31 8.82 -61.54
N GLY A 900 -44.25 9.26 -60.88
CA GLY A 900 -42.86 8.96 -61.27
C GLY A 900 -42.54 7.46 -61.34
N LEU A 901 -43.21 6.65 -60.51
CA LEU A 901 -43.06 5.19 -60.48
C LEU A 901 -43.97 4.43 -61.48
N LYS A 902 -44.76 5.13 -62.32
CA LYS A 902 -45.63 4.53 -63.37
C LYS A 902 -44.87 4.20 -64.66
N SER A 903 -43.77 4.89 -64.94
CA SER A 903 -42.84 4.61 -66.04
C SER A 903 -41.82 3.53 -65.67
#